data_AF-A0A853GGV1-F1
#
_entry.id   AF-A0A853GGV1-F1
#
_cell.length_a   1.000
_cell.length_b   1.000
_cell.length_c   1.000
_cell.angle_alpha   90.00
_cell.angle_beta   90.00
_cell.angle_gamma   90.00
#
_symmetry.space_group_name_H-M   'P 1'
#
loop_
_entity.id
_entity.type
_entity.pdbx_description
1 polymer ?
#
loop_
_entity_poly.entity_id
_entity_poly.type
_entity_poly.pdbx_seq_one_letter_code
_entity_poly.pdbx_strand_id
1 'polypeptide(L)'
;MPRHSLFSLFEPRTLVVVSERTLSVTQVVPPTLEKHITQIDVLNDQAIVLPHEFAGVAPGERVDQAVICVSHGRLPDALSALRHCKPRVVLLLPGHIPAPEPLEDLAYARAWGAMNDCMVLGPRSFGIQRPHLQLNLSLNQQEAQIGRVALVTQSRTITAAVLDWAADINLGFSAVVSLGDEAVLDVADILDYLAMDPRTDSIALYLEDTSSSRSFSSALRAAASVKPVVVLKIGAGASDAISDAGDAAMAEDAVFNALVRRAGAVRIRYFVQLFSALKVLVYTRHPKGRRIALFSNGDGAAQLALDVMGPSSAVFSAELSSATITALKSALEPGAVTANPVISYAPLAADRAKNVMDILVNDAGVDGVLVLLAPDPFSDLKGVAHQLAEIAPDARKPIITCFIGDASMRPLRHVLDHVGTPAFRTPESAANAFGILASYHYNQTLSLQMLPPEPLSKPPRLDEARALLRTVQIQRRHSLNEDECERLLACFYVPIHYKEELAEGKHHDDDSLPMAIRVRRDNRFGPFIVFGSGGQDALISGSYRAVELPPLNNYLARQLVQRSSLWRNALSHQMTPAAFELLRETLERISDMICELPELESLAIDPLFAAEPLLNAGAIRIAVSPKTVLVLPENAGYGHLAIHPYPRRLTEERSFKDGGAWLMRPIRPEDAQALQEFVRGLSDESRYMRFVSMLRELTPRMLARYTRIDYDRELALVATVQLPNPEHRGHLREHIVGFAHYLRNPDGRGAEYALAIGDAWHRRGLGAQLMGGLINAAQEQGLTYIDGVVLSSNRPMLALMTHLGFQNDQDAEDPTMRRVWLDLGETRLS
;
A
#
# COMPACT_ATOMS: atom_id res chain seq x y z
N MET A 1 -12.88 11.97 17.60
CA MET A 1 -11.84 11.85 16.54
C MET A 1 -11.93 13.09 15.69
N PRO A 2 -10.83 13.84 15.50
CA PRO A 2 -10.83 14.96 14.57
C PRO A 2 -11.18 14.46 13.18
N ARG A 3 -11.97 15.24 12.46
CA ARG A 3 -12.47 14.89 11.12
C ARG A 3 -11.35 15.10 10.10
N HIS A 4 -11.13 14.11 9.24
CA HIS A 4 -10.18 14.20 8.11
C HIS A 4 -10.49 15.44 7.23
N SER A 5 -9.51 16.05 6.54
CA SER A 5 -9.75 17.22 5.67
C SER A 5 -10.85 16.96 4.64
N LEU A 6 -10.80 15.77 4.03
CA LEU A 6 -11.79 15.28 3.07
C LEU A 6 -13.14 14.88 3.69
N PHE A 7 -13.39 15.08 4.98
CA PHE A 7 -14.71 14.81 5.56
C PHE A 7 -15.81 15.55 4.80
N SER A 8 -15.56 16.80 4.38
CA SER A 8 -16.51 17.60 3.59
C SER A 8 -16.77 17.04 2.18
N LEU A 9 -15.86 16.21 1.64
CA LEU A 9 -16.06 15.53 0.34
C LEU A 9 -16.97 14.31 0.48
N PHE A 10 -16.82 13.54 1.57
CA PHE A 10 -17.47 12.25 1.76
C PHE A 10 -18.74 12.30 2.62
N GLU A 11 -18.83 13.23 3.56
CA GLU A 11 -19.96 13.42 4.49
C GLU A 11 -20.30 14.92 4.65
N PRO A 12 -20.66 15.63 3.56
CA PRO A 12 -20.97 17.05 3.60
C PRO A 12 -22.17 17.35 4.52
N ARG A 13 -22.10 18.44 5.29
CA ARG A 13 -23.26 18.97 6.03
C ARG A 13 -24.06 19.96 5.19
N THR A 14 -23.41 20.67 4.28
CA THR A 14 -24.03 21.66 3.38
C THR A 14 -23.59 21.44 1.94
N LEU A 15 -24.52 21.57 0.99
CA LEU A 15 -24.29 21.28 -0.41
C LEU A 15 -24.84 22.39 -1.31
N VAL A 16 -24.01 22.90 -2.21
CA VAL A 16 -24.42 23.80 -3.30
C VAL A 16 -24.31 23.06 -4.63
N VAL A 17 -25.36 23.06 -5.44
CA VAL A 17 -25.35 22.41 -6.76
C VAL A 17 -25.55 23.46 -7.83
N VAL A 18 -24.59 23.60 -8.74
CA VAL A 18 -24.65 24.48 -9.92
C VAL A 18 -24.60 23.60 -11.15
N SER A 19 -25.71 23.45 -11.87
CA SER A 19 -25.74 22.54 -13.01
C SER A 19 -26.64 22.98 -14.15
N GLU A 20 -26.20 22.67 -15.37
CA GLU A 20 -27.00 22.74 -16.61
C GLU A 20 -27.89 21.49 -16.81
N ARG A 21 -27.81 20.51 -15.91
CA ARG A 21 -28.58 19.27 -16.00
C ARG A 21 -29.08 18.80 -14.63
N THR A 22 -30.12 17.98 -14.64
CA THR A 22 -30.57 17.30 -13.43
C THR A 22 -29.55 16.23 -13.00
N LEU A 23 -29.15 16.27 -11.74
CA LEU A 23 -28.24 15.31 -11.11
C LEU A 23 -29.01 14.39 -10.16
N SER A 24 -28.48 13.20 -9.89
CA SER A 24 -29.15 12.21 -9.03
C SER A 24 -29.45 12.76 -7.63
N VAL A 25 -28.50 13.53 -7.04
CA VAL A 25 -28.67 14.15 -5.72
C VAL A 25 -29.82 15.16 -5.64
N THR A 26 -30.21 15.78 -6.75
CA THR A 26 -31.35 16.73 -6.75
C THR A 26 -32.69 16.03 -6.94
N GLN A 27 -32.68 14.78 -7.41
CA GLN A 27 -33.88 13.94 -7.53
C GLN A 27 -34.15 13.15 -6.25
N VAL A 28 -33.09 12.57 -5.67
CA VAL A 28 -33.12 11.81 -4.43
C VAL A 28 -32.18 12.52 -3.45
N VAL A 29 -32.75 13.44 -2.67
CA VAL A 29 -31.99 14.20 -1.68
C VAL A 29 -31.73 13.30 -0.46
N PRO A 30 -30.47 13.15 -0.02
CA PRO A 30 -30.15 12.40 1.18
C PRO A 30 -30.87 12.97 2.42
N PRO A 31 -31.32 12.13 3.37
CA PRO A 31 -31.99 12.59 4.60
C PRO A 31 -31.16 13.61 5.41
N THR A 32 -29.84 13.50 5.34
CA THR A 32 -28.90 14.40 6.03
C THR A 32 -28.85 15.81 5.40
N LEU A 33 -29.30 15.96 4.15
CA LEU A 33 -29.18 17.20 3.36
C LEU A 33 -30.52 17.87 3.01
N GLU A 34 -31.67 17.32 3.41
CA GLU A 34 -33.00 17.84 3.04
C GLU A 34 -33.19 19.36 3.25
N LYS A 35 -32.56 19.93 4.27
CA LYS A 35 -32.63 21.37 4.60
C LYS A 35 -31.31 22.12 4.40
N HIS A 36 -30.31 21.46 3.82
CA HIS A 36 -28.94 21.96 3.69
C HIS A 36 -28.42 21.89 2.25
N ILE A 37 -29.33 21.81 1.27
CA ILE A 37 -29.03 21.82 -0.16
C ILE A 37 -29.53 23.11 -0.81
N THR A 38 -28.66 23.75 -1.59
CA THR A 38 -29.00 24.93 -2.42
C THR A 38 -28.76 24.56 -3.88
N GLN A 39 -29.83 24.48 -4.68
CA GLN A 39 -29.76 24.14 -6.10
C GLN A 39 -29.86 25.40 -6.96
N ILE A 40 -28.95 25.54 -7.92
CA ILE A 40 -28.94 26.58 -8.96
C ILE A 40 -28.98 25.87 -10.32
N ASP A 41 -30.14 25.93 -10.97
CA ASP A 41 -30.32 25.45 -12.33
C ASP A 41 -29.84 26.50 -13.32
N VAL A 42 -28.82 26.15 -14.09
CA VAL A 42 -28.19 27.03 -15.06
C VAL A 42 -28.82 26.80 -16.42
N LEU A 43 -29.59 27.78 -16.90
CA LEU A 43 -30.16 27.76 -18.24
C LEU A 43 -29.14 28.31 -19.27
N ASN A 44 -29.28 27.87 -20.53
CA ASN A 44 -28.47 28.38 -21.64
C ASN A 44 -28.59 29.92 -21.71
N ASP A 45 -27.46 30.61 -21.90
CA ASP A 45 -27.33 32.06 -22.09
C ASP A 45 -27.63 33.00 -20.90
N GLN A 46 -27.89 32.48 -19.69
CA GLN A 46 -28.07 33.33 -18.49
C GLN A 46 -26.80 33.44 -17.64
N ALA A 47 -26.56 34.58 -16.99
CA ALA A 47 -25.46 34.70 -16.02
C ALA A 47 -25.67 33.76 -14.83
N ILE A 48 -24.59 33.16 -14.32
CA ILE A 48 -24.63 32.32 -13.12
C ILE A 48 -24.67 33.24 -11.89
N VAL A 49 -25.83 33.35 -11.25
CA VAL A 49 -26.02 34.17 -10.05
C VAL A 49 -26.30 33.26 -8.87
N LEU A 50 -25.43 33.33 -7.85
CA LEU A 50 -25.60 32.61 -6.59
C LEU A 50 -26.40 33.47 -5.58
N PRO A 51 -27.20 32.85 -4.71
CA PRO A 51 -27.88 33.57 -3.64
C PRO A 51 -26.86 34.08 -2.59
N HIS A 52 -27.26 35.12 -1.84
CA HIS A 52 -26.46 35.65 -0.73
C HIS A 52 -26.47 34.73 0.50
N GLU A 53 -27.53 33.95 0.68
CA GLU A 53 -27.68 32.99 1.77
C GLU A 53 -27.80 31.57 1.20
N PHE A 54 -27.14 30.62 1.85
CA PHE A 54 -27.15 29.21 1.49
C PHE A 54 -27.87 28.39 2.55
N ALA A 55 -28.64 27.40 2.11
CA ALA A 55 -29.41 26.55 3.00
C ALA A 55 -28.49 25.84 4.01
N GLY A 56 -28.73 26.05 5.30
CA GLY A 56 -28.01 25.36 6.36
C GLY A 56 -26.61 25.88 6.69
N VAL A 57 -26.21 27.04 6.16
CA VAL A 57 -24.92 27.69 6.44
C VAL A 57 -25.13 28.83 7.45
N ALA A 58 -24.48 28.79 8.61
CA ALA A 58 -24.57 29.86 9.59
C ALA A 58 -23.74 31.09 9.16
N PRO A 59 -24.05 32.32 9.67
CA PRO A 59 -23.29 33.52 9.35
C PRO A 59 -21.80 33.36 9.73
N GLY A 60 -20.92 33.45 8.73
CA GLY A 60 -19.46 33.29 8.90
C GLY A 60 -18.94 31.86 8.71
N GLU A 61 -19.79 30.86 8.51
CA GLU A 61 -19.38 29.51 8.14
C GLU A 61 -19.16 29.38 6.62
N ARG A 62 -18.24 28.50 6.23
CA ARG A 62 -18.00 28.13 4.82
C ARG A 62 -18.94 27.01 4.42
N VAL A 63 -19.38 27.02 3.16
CA VAL A 63 -20.05 25.87 2.53
C VAL A 63 -19.10 24.66 2.55
N ASP A 64 -19.60 23.47 2.90
CA ASP A 64 -18.78 22.26 2.91
C ASP A 64 -18.42 21.82 1.49
N GLN A 65 -19.42 21.74 0.61
CA GLN A 65 -19.24 21.22 -0.74
C GLN A 65 -20.05 21.95 -1.81
N ALA A 66 -19.43 22.18 -2.97
CA ALA A 66 -20.10 22.64 -4.18
C ALA A 66 -19.93 21.63 -5.33
N VAL A 67 -21.00 21.28 -6.03
CA VAL A 67 -20.99 20.43 -7.22
C VAL A 67 -21.28 21.28 -8.45
N ILE A 68 -20.35 21.29 -9.40
CA ILE A 68 -20.46 22.03 -10.65
C ILE A 68 -20.55 21.04 -11.80
N CYS A 69 -21.60 21.17 -12.59
CA CYS A 69 -21.78 20.40 -13.82
C CYS A 69 -22.30 21.34 -14.91
N VAL A 70 -21.37 22.07 -15.51
CA VAL A 70 -21.59 23.06 -16.59
C VAL A 70 -20.68 22.77 -17.78
N SER A 71 -21.01 23.34 -18.94
CA SER A 71 -20.18 23.28 -20.14
C SER A 71 -18.84 24.01 -19.94
N HIS A 72 -17.78 23.52 -20.58
CA HIS A 72 -16.40 24.04 -20.47
C HIS A 72 -16.30 25.57 -20.50
N GLY A 73 -16.92 26.24 -21.48
CA GLY A 73 -16.87 27.69 -21.62
C GLY A 73 -17.47 28.49 -20.45
N ARG A 74 -18.21 27.83 -19.55
CA ARG A 74 -18.86 28.44 -18.39
C ARG A 74 -18.24 28.05 -17.05
N LEU A 75 -17.25 27.17 -17.06
CA LEU A 75 -16.52 26.76 -15.86
C LEU A 75 -15.87 27.96 -15.16
N PRO A 76 -15.21 28.91 -15.87
CA PRO A 76 -14.67 30.11 -15.22
C PRO A 76 -15.72 30.97 -14.53
N ASP A 77 -16.89 31.16 -15.15
CA ASP A 77 -17.99 31.95 -14.59
C ASP A 77 -18.55 31.30 -13.32
N ALA A 78 -18.75 29.98 -13.35
CA ALA A 78 -19.24 29.21 -12.21
C ALA A 78 -18.28 29.27 -11.02
N LEU A 79 -16.98 29.07 -11.27
CA LEU A 79 -15.94 29.17 -10.25
C LEU A 79 -15.77 30.61 -9.74
N SER A 80 -15.88 31.61 -10.61
CA SER A 80 -15.85 33.03 -10.21
C SER A 80 -16.99 33.36 -9.26
N ALA A 81 -18.21 32.91 -9.54
CA ALA A 81 -19.37 33.12 -8.68
C ALA A 81 -19.16 32.50 -7.28
N LEU A 82 -18.55 31.31 -7.20
CA LEU A 82 -18.27 30.62 -5.93
C LEU A 82 -17.20 31.29 -5.06
N ARG A 83 -16.47 32.31 -5.55
CA ARG A 83 -15.44 33.02 -4.77
C ARG A 83 -16.01 33.68 -3.51
N HIS A 84 -17.29 34.08 -3.51
CA HIS A 84 -17.90 34.70 -2.35
C HIS A 84 -18.17 33.69 -1.22
N CYS A 85 -18.59 32.47 -1.56
CA CYS A 85 -18.94 31.45 -0.58
C CYS A 85 -17.76 30.58 -0.14
N LYS A 86 -16.67 30.53 -0.95
CA LYS A 86 -15.43 29.77 -0.70
C LYS A 86 -15.72 28.37 -0.13
N PRO A 87 -16.33 27.45 -0.90
CA PRO A 87 -16.63 26.12 -0.39
C PRO A 87 -15.34 25.40 0.05
N ARG A 88 -15.40 24.48 1.01
CA ARG A 88 -14.22 23.69 1.41
C ARG A 88 -13.79 22.73 0.29
N VAL A 89 -14.76 22.15 -0.42
CA VAL A 89 -14.56 21.22 -1.53
C VAL A 89 -15.40 21.62 -2.74
N VAL A 90 -14.82 21.54 -3.94
CA VAL A 90 -15.53 21.68 -5.22
C VAL A 90 -15.40 20.40 -6.02
N LEU A 91 -16.51 19.89 -6.53
CA LEU A 91 -16.59 18.74 -7.43
C LEU A 91 -16.91 19.22 -8.85
N LEU A 92 -15.99 18.97 -9.79
CA LEU A 92 -16.10 19.40 -11.18
C LEU A 92 -16.47 18.22 -12.11
N LEU A 93 -17.76 18.08 -12.38
CA LEU A 93 -18.30 17.06 -13.28
C LEU A 93 -18.23 17.52 -14.75
N PRO A 94 -18.02 16.61 -15.72
CA PRO A 94 -17.95 16.99 -17.12
C PRO A 94 -19.32 17.42 -17.66
N GLY A 95 -19.31 18.49 -18.47
CA GLY A 95 -20.45 18.89 -19.30
C GLY A 95 -20.71 17.91 -20.45
N HIS A 96 -21.77 18.18 -21.23
CA HIS A 96 -22.16 17.31 -22.35
C HIS A 96 -21.16 17.38 -23.52
N ILE A 97 -20.58 18.56 -23.73
CA ILE A 97 -19.61 18.84 -24.79
C ILE A 97 -18.20 18.77 -24.18
N PRO A 98 -17.28 17.95 -24.73
CA PRO A 98 -15.89 17.91 -24.29
C PRO A 98 -15.21 19.28 -24.48
N ALA A 99 -14.33 19.65 -23.54
CA ALA A 99 -13.46 20.80 -23.71
C ALA A 99 -12.53 20.59 -24.92
N PRO A 100 -12.34 21.60 -25.80
CA PRO A 100 -11.36 21.53 -26.87
C PRO A 100 -9.93 21.46 -26.33
N GLU A 101 -9.66 22.16 -25.22
CA GLU A 101 -8.35 22.17 -24.54
C GLU A 101 -8.50 21.77 -23.05
N PRO A 102 -8.52 20.46 -22.73
CA PRO A 102 -8.74 19.99 -21.35
C PRO A 102 -7.66 20.42 -20.35
N LEU A 103 -6.44 20.73 -20.82
CA LEU A 103 -5.34 21.17 -19.96
C LEU A 103 -5.57 22.59 -19.42
N GLU A 104 -6.27 23.46 -20.15
CA GLU A 104 -6.59 24.80 -19.69
C GLU A 104 -7.58 24.76 -18.51
N ASP A 105 -8.60 23.92 -18.59
CA ASP A 105 -9.54 23.67 -17.49
C ASP A 105 -8.84 23.18 -16.24
N LEU A 106 -7.91 22.22 -16.42
CA LEU A 106 -7.14 21.66 -15.33
C LEU A 106 -6.27 22.72 -14.66
N ALA A 107 -5.56 23.54 -15.45
CA ALA A 107 -4.73 24.62 -14.96
C ALA A 107 -5.56 25.69 -14.23
N TYR A 108 -6.72 26.05 -14.78
CA TYR A 108 -7.64 27.01 -14.18
C TYR A 108 -8.21 26.51 -12.85
N ALA A 109 -8.71 25.28 -12.82
CA ALA A 109 -9.24 24.64 -11.61
C ALA A 109 -8.18 24.57 -10.50
N ARG A 110 -6.95 24.19 -10.84
CA ARG A 110 -5.82 24.15 -9.91
C ARG A 110 -5.48 25.54 -9.36
N ALA A 111 -5.36 26.54 -10.22
CA ALA A 111 -5.07 27.92 -9.82
C ALA A 111 -6.18 28.50 -8.93
N TRP A 112 -7.44 28.25 -9.29
CA TRP A 112 -8.60 28.70 -8.51
C TRP A 112 -8.64 28.05 -7.13
N GLY A 113 -8.42 26.74 -7.04
CA GLY A 113 -8.39 26.01 -5.77
C GLY A 113 -7.31 26.56 -4.82
N ALA A 114 -6.09 26.76 -5.34
CA ALA A 114 -4.98 27.31 -4.57
C ALA A 114 -5.26 28.74 -4.06
N MET A 115 -5.85 29.61 -4.89
CA MET A 115 -6.13 31.01 -4.52
C MET A 115 -7.25 31.15 -3.46
N ASN A 116 -8.14 30.16 -3.36
CA ASN A 116 -9.32 30.25 -2.50
C ASN A 116 -9.26 29.31 -1.28
N ASP A 117 -8.16 28.57 -1.10
CA ASP A 117 -8.03 27.53 -0.07
C ASP A 117 -9.20 26.53 -0.16
N CYS A 118 -9.41 26.03 -1.38
CA CYS A 118 -10.48 25.10 -1.74
C CYS A 118 -9.88 23.82 -2.33
N MET A 119 -10.30 22.68 -1.82
CA MET A 119 -9.99 21.39 -2.45
C MET A 119 -10.86 21.22 -3.70
N VAL A 120 -10.28 20.65 -4.78
CA VAL A 120 -10.96 20.49 -6.07
C VAL A 120 -10.80 19.05 -6.55
N LEU A 121 -11.92 18.35 -6.77
CA LEU A 121 -11.98 17.04 -7.41
C LEU A 121 -12.44 17.18 -8.86
N GLY A 122 -11.68 16.64 -9.80
CA GLY A 122 -11.82 16.91 -11.23
C GLY A 122 -10.87 18.02 -11.70
N PRO A 123 -11.01 18.54 -12.93
CA PRO A 123 -12.19 18.45 -13.81
C PRO A 123 -12.43 17.07 -14.42
N ARG A 124 -13.59 16.93 -15.08
CA ARG A 124 -14.03 15.70 -15.75
C ARG A 124 -14.20 14.48 -14.82
N SER A 125 -14.41 14.73 -13.53
CA SER A 125 -14.74 13.72 -12.53
C SER A 125 -16.09 13.07 -12.86
N PHE A 126 -16.21 11.73 -12.79
CA PHE A 126 -17.54 11.09 -12.87
C PHE A 126 -18.33 11.29 -11.56
N GLY A 127 -17.67 11.77 -10.51
CA GLY A 127 -18.22 12.14 -9.22
C GLY A 127 -17.97 11.11 -8.13
N ILE A 128 -18.74 11.23 -7.05
CA ILE A 128 -18.61 10.42 -5.85
C ILE A 128 -19.96 9.83 -5.42
N GLN A 129 -19.95 8.59 -4.93
CA GLN A 129 -21.08 7.98 -4.24
C GLN A 129 -20.70 7.47 -2.84
N ARG A 130 -21.59 7.68 -1.87
CA ARG A 130 -21.53 7.13 -0.51
C ARG A 130 -22.84 6.41 -0.18
N PRO A 131 -22.96 5.12 -0.53
CA PRO A 131 -24.21 4.36 -0.45
C PRO A 131 -24.90 4.37 0.91
N HIS A 132 -24.13 4.25 2.00
CA HIS A 132 -24.70 4.23 3.36
C HIS A 132 -25.29 5.57 3.81
N LEU A 133 -24.98 6.68 3.13
CA LEU A 133 -25.62 7.99 3.31
C LEU A 133 -26.68 8.26 2.25
N GLN A 134 -26.90 7.34 1.31
CA GLN A 134 -27.71 7.58 0.10
C GLN A 134 -27.22 8.79 -0.70
N LEU A 135 -25.93 9.13 -0.59
CA LEU A 135 -25.35 10.30 -1.24
C LEU A 135 -24.78 9.92 -2.61
N ASN A 136 -25.37 10.44 -3.68
CA ASN A 136 -24.92 10.23 -5.06
C ASN A 136 -24.64 11.57 -5.76
N LEU A 137 -23.38 12.03 -5.69
CA LEU A 137 -22.88 13.23 -6.36
C LEU A 137 -22.19 12.87 -7.69
N SER A 138 -22.66 11.85 -8.38
CA SER A 138 -22.08 11.35 -9.62
C SER A 138 -23.00 11.57 -10.81
N LEU A 139 -22.45 11.39 -12.02
CA LEU A 139 -23.25 11.36 -13.24
C LEU A 139 -24.01 10.04 -13.43
N ASN A 140 -23.81 9.05 -12.56
CA ASN A 140 -24.56 7.80 -12.62
C ASN A 140 -25.95 7.97 -11.99
N GLN A 141 -26.98 7.55 -12.71
CA GLN A 141 -28.35 7.53 -12.18
C GLN A 141 -28.57 6.41 -11.18
N GLN A 142 -27.89 5.28 -11.37
CA GLN A 142 -28.00 4.14 -10.48
C GLN A 142 -27.14 4.34 -9.23
N GLU A 143 -27.77 4.18 -8.07
CA GLU A 143 -27.09 4.18 -6.78
C GLU A 143 -26.39 2.84 -6.56
N ALA A 144 -25.12 2.91 -6.15
CA ALA A 144 -24.40 1.74 -5.69
C ALA A 144 -25.04 1.18 -4.41
N GLN A 145 -25.06 -0.16 -4.29
CA GLN A 145 -25.55 -0.82 -3.08
C GLN A 145 -24.59 -0.61 -1.90
N ILE A 146 -25.11 -0.73 -0.68
CA ILE A 146 -24.30 -0.61 0.54
C ILE A 146 -23.39 -1.82 0.67
N GLY A 147 -22.09 -1.58 0.80
CA GLY A 147 -21.10 -2.61 1.11
C GLY A 147 -19.84 -2.04 1.73
N ARG A 148 -18.74 -2.78 1.65
CA ARG A 148 -17.49 -2.49 2.38
C ARG A 148 -16.27 -2.30 1.50
N VAL A 149 -16.42 -2.40 0.18
CA VAL A 149 -15.32 -2.16 -0.78
C VAL A 149 -15.36 -0.72 -1.25
N ALA A 150 -14.23 -0.03 -1.27
CA ALA A 150 -14.10 1.27 -1.92
C ALA A 150 -13.59 1.09 -3.35
N LEU A 151 -14.20 1.77 -4.32
CA LEU A 151 -13.73 1.82 -5.70
C LEU A 151 -13.19 3.21 -5.99
N VAL A 152 -11.92 3.31 -6.38
CA VAL A 152 -11.26 4.57 -6.75
C VAL A 152 -10.74 4.44 -8.17
N THR A 153 -11.12 5.35 -9.07
CA THR A 153 -10.76 5.25 -10.49
C THR A 153 -10.43 6.61 -11.09
N GLN A 154 -9.45 6.68 -11.99
CA GLN A 154 -9.25 7.85 -12.84
C GLN A 154 -10.17 7.87 -14.09
N SER A 155 -10.77 6.73 -14.45
CA SER A 155 -11.58 6.60 -15.66
C SER A 155 -13.07 6.45 -15.40
N ARG A 156 -13.86 7.36 -15.98
CA ARG A 156 -15.34 7.35 -15.91
C ARG A 156 -15.97 6.09 -16.50
N THR A 157 -15.41 5.57 -17.59
CA THR A 157 -16.01 4.43 -18.32
C THR A 157 -15.81 3.15 -17.53
N ILE A 158 -14.66 3.03 -16.88
CA ILE A 158 -14.36 1.94 -15.96
C ILE A 158 -15.25 2.02 -14.72
N THR A 159 -15.45 3.21 -14.13
CA THR A 159 -16.39 3.37 -13.01
C THR A 159 -17.79 2.87 -13.40
N ALA A 160 -18.32 3.35 -14.53
CA ALA A 160 -19.66 2.99 -14.99
C ALA A 160 -19.80 1.48 -15.26
N ALA A 161 -18.82 0.87 -15.93
CA ALA A 161 -18.83 -0.57 -16.21
C ALA A 161 -18.77 -1.43 -14.94
N VAL A 162 -17.98 -1.01 -13.94
CA VAL A 162 -17.90 -1.72 -12.65
C VAL A 162 -19.21 -1.60 -11.86
N LEU A 163 -19.85 -0.43 -11.87
CA LEU A 163 -21.14 -0.22 -11.20
C LEU A 163 -22.26 -1.04 -11.84
N ASP A 164 -22.34 -1.08 -13.16
CA ASP A 164 -23.31 -1.88 -13.91
C ASP A 164 -23.15 -3.38 -13.61
N TRP A 165 -21.91 -3.89 -13.66
CA TRP A 165 -21.62 -5.27 -13.31
C TRP A 165 -21.92 -5.60 -11.83
N ALA A 166 -21.57 -4.70 -10.91
CA ALA A 166 -21.77 -4.91 -9.48
C ALA A 166 -23.27 -5.03 -9.13
N ALA A 167 -24.14 -4.34 -9.87
CA ALA A 167 -25.58 -4.45 -9.71
C ALA A 167 -26.12 -5.85 -10.04
N ASP A 168 -25.58 -6.52 -11.07
CA ASP A 168 -26.01 -7.88 -11.46
C ASP A 168 -25.69 -8.93 -10.37
N ILE A 169 -24.58 -8.76 -9.64
CA ILE A 169 -24.14 -9.70 -8.61
C ILE A 169 -24.42 -9.26 -7.17
N ASN A 170 -25.12 -8.14 -6.97
CA ASN A 170 -25.37 -7.52 -5.66
C ASN A 170 -24.09 -7.23 -4.85
N LEU A 171 -23.05 -6.74 -5.51
CA LEU A 171 -21.83 -6.28 -4.85
C LEU A 171 -22.02 -4.84 -4.37
N GLY A 172 -21.95 -4.62 -3.06
CA GLY A 172 -22.04 -3.29 -2.46
C GLY A 172 -20.70 -2.57 -2.32
N PHE A 173 -20.75 -1.23 -2.29
CA PHE A 173 -19.60 -0.36 -2.09
C PHE A 173 -19.74 0.49 -0.81
N SER A 174 -18.60 0.81 -0.20
CA SER A 174 -18.49 1.77 0.89
C SER A 174 -18.34 3.20 0.36
N ALA A 175 -17.58 3.35 -0.72
CA ALA A 175 -17.38 4.58 -1.47
C ALA A 175 -17.09 4.25 -2.93
N VAL A 176 -17.55 5.11 -3.83
CA VAL A 176 -17.15 5.08 -5.25
C VAL A 176 -16.65 6.48 -5.59
N VAL A 177 -15.39 6.60 -5.98
CA VAL A 177 -14.74 7.89 -6.29
C VAL A 177 -14.13 7.80 -7.67
N SER A 178 -14.57 8.68 -8.56
CA SER A 178 -13.97 8.82 -9.88
C SER A 178 -13.35 10.20 -10.01
N LEU A 179 -12.02 10.28 -10.02
CA LEU A 179 -11.31 11.55 -9.94
C LEU A 179 -11.39 12.34 -11.25
N GLY A 180 -11.37 11.65 -12.40
CA GLY A 180 -11.13 12.31 -13.68
C GLY A 180 -9.69 12.85 -13.71
N ASP A 181 -9.53 14.12 -14.10
CA ASP A 181 -8.24 14.79 -14.03
C ASP A 181 -7.94 15.26 -12.60
N GLU A 182 -6.71 15.11 -12.17
CA GLU A 182 -6.26 15.46 -10.82
C GLU A 182 -5.81 16.94 -10.77
N ALA A 183 -6.72 17.86 -10.39
CA ALA A 183 -6.40 19.28 -10.22
C ALA A 183 -5.72 19.58 -8.88
N VAL A 184 -6.47 19.48 -7.78
CA VAL A 184 -5.95 19.73 -6.43
C VAL A 184 -5.92 18.42 -5.65
N LEU A 185 -7.03 17.68 -5.68
CA LEU A 185 -7.11 16.35 -5.07
C LEU A 185 -6.57 15.29 -6.03
N ASP A 186 -5.73 14.41 -5.52
CA ASP A 186 -5.19 13.26 -6.23
C ASP A 186 -5.64 11.94 -5.61
N VAL A 187 -5.24 10.81 -6.21
CA VAL A 187 -5.52 9.47 -5.66
C VAL A 187 -4.95 9.29 -4.24
N ALA A 188 -3.82 9.90 -3.93
CA ALA A 188 -3.18 9.75 -2.62
C ALA A 188 -4.07 10.32 -1.51
N ASP A 189 -4.64 11.51 -1.72
CA ASP A 189 -5.57 12.14 -0.77
C ASP A 189 -6.79 11.24 -0.48
N ILE A 190 -7.34 10.62 -1.53
CA ILE A 190 -8.47 9.69 -1.41
C ILE A 190 -8.07 8.43 -0.64
N LEU A 191 -6.88 7.87 -0.91
CA LEU A 191 -6.37 6.71 -0.19
C LEU A 191 -6.14 7.01 1.29
N ASP A 192 -5.68 8.21 1.64
CA ASP A 192 -5.48 8.63 3.03
C ASP A 192 -6.80 8.65 3.81
N TYR A 193 -7.85 9.24 3.23
CA TYR A 193 -9.19 9.20 3.82
C TYR A 193 -9.68 7.76 3.97
N LEU A 194 -9.56 6.96 2.90
CA LEU A 194 -10.03 5.58 2.89
C LEU A 194 -9.23 4.68 3.82
N ALA A 195 -7.98 5.00 4.16
CA ALA A 195 -7.21 4.26 5.16
C ALA A 195 -7.84 4.40 6.56
N MET A 196 -8.40 5.57 6.87
CA MET A 196 -9.01 5.89 8.16
C MET A 196 -10.51 5.57 8.24
N ASP A 197 -11.20 5.44 7.10
CA ASP A 197 -12.66 5.22 7.09
C ASP A 197 -13.06 3.87 7.70
N PRO A 198 -13.77 3.81 8.84
CA PRO A 198 -14.17 2.54 9.46
C PRO A 198 -15.17 1.72 8.60
N ARG A 199 -15.83 2.34 7.60
CA ARG A 199 -16.79 1.65 6.73
C ARG A 199 -16.15 0.97 5.52
N THR A 200 -14.90 1.29 5.22
CA THR A 200 -14.15 0.67 4.12
C THR A 200 -13.26 -0.42 4.67
N ASP A 201 -13.48 -1.67 4.26
CA ASP A 201 -12.63 -2.81 4.62
C ASP A 201 -11.55 -3.09 3.58
N SER A 202 -11.81 -2.79 2.30
CA SER A 202 -10.94 -3.09 1.17
C SER A 202 -11.03 -2.00 0.09
N ILE A 203 -9.95 -1.79 -0.69
CA ILE A 203 -9.88 -0.75 -1.72
C ILE A 203 -9.49 -1.37 -3.07
N ALA A 204 -10.25 -1.05 -4.11
CA ALA A 204 -9.93 -1.35 -5.50
C ALA A 204 -9.61 -0.05 -6.24
N LEU A 205 -8.42 0.02 -6.82
CA LEU A 205 -7.86 1.20 -7.45
C LEU A 205 -7.62 0.94 -8.94
N TYR A 206 -8.09 1.85 -9.79
CA TYR A 206 -7.76 1.89 -11.22
C TYR A 206 -6.97 3.16 -11.55
N LEU A 207 -5.80 2.98 -12.16
CA LEU A 207 -4.85 4.02 -12.50
C LEU A 207 -4.49 4.00 -13.99
N GLU A 208 -4.52 5.17 -14.60
CA GLU A 208 -4.00 5.43 -15.95
C GLU A 208 -2.61 6.06 -15.86
N ASP A 209 -2.43 7.05 -15.00
CA ASP A 209 -1.14 7.66 -14.72
C ASP A 209 -0.97 7.96 -13.22
N THR A 210 0.27 8.08 -12.77
CA THR A 210 0.61 8.51 -11.41
C THR A 210 1.36 9.83 -11.48
N SER A 211 0.62 10.91 -11.23
CA SER A 211 1.09 12.30 -11.29
C SER A 211 2.07 12.65 -10.16
N SER A 212 1.87 12.09 -8.96
CA SER A 212 2.72 12.30 -7.79
C SER A 212 3.16 10.98 -7.16
N SER A 213 4.41 10.61 -7.36
CA SER A 213 4.96 9.31 -6.94
C SER A 213 5.12 9.15 -5.43
N ARG A 214 5.50 10.23 -4.73
CA ARG A 214 5.77 10.20 -3.28
C ARG A 214 4.49 10.20 -2.47
N SER A 215 3.58 11.15 -2.69
CA SER A 215 2.29 11.20 -1.97
C SER A 215 1.55 9.87 -2.19
N PHE A 216 1.55 9.37 -3.43
CA PHE A 216 0.96 8.08 -3.79
C PHE A 216 1.62 6.89 -3.11
N SER A 217 2.96 6.75 -3.17
CA SER A 217 3.69 5.65 -2.50
C SER A 217 3.33 5.61 -1.02
N SER A 218 3.37 6.77 -0.38
CA SER A 218 3.11 6.93 1.04
C SER A 218 1.65 6.60 1.40
N ALA A 219 0.68 7.15 0.67
CA ALA A 219 -0.74 6.87 0.88
C ALA A 219 -1.09 5.40 0.59
N LEU A 220 -0.48 4.80 -0.45
CA LEU A 220 -0.66 3.38 -0.77
C LEU A 220 -0.11 2.49 0.35
N ARG A 221 1.07 2.79 0.90
CA ARG A 221 1.64 2.08 2.05
C ARG A 221 0.75 2.22 3.28
N ALA A 222 0.30 3.43 3.59
CA ALA A 222 -0.58 3.71 4.71
C ALA A 222 -1.88 2.92 4.59
N ALA A 223 -2.56 2.97 3.45
CA ALA A 223 -3.79 2.23 3.20
C ALA A 223 -3.58 0.71 3.22
N ALA A 224 -2.55 0.21 2.51
CA ALA A 224 -2.23 -1.22 2.42
C ALA A 224 -1.76 -1.83 3.74
N SER A 225 -1.28 -1.02 4.69
CA SER A 225 -0.87 -1.49 6.02
C SER A 225 -2.05 -1.96 6.88
N VAL A 226 -3.24 -1.39 6.65
CA VAL A 226 -4.46 -1.62 7.44
C VAL A 226 -5.57 -2.32 6.66
N LYS A 227 -5.59 -2.21 5.33
CA LYS A 227 -6.66 -2.68 4.45
C LYS A 227 -6.10 -3.34 3.20
N PRO A 228 -6.74 -4.39 2.65
CA PRO A 228 -6.38 -4.91 1.35
C PRO A 228 -6.58 -3.86 0.24
N VAL A 229 -5.53 -3.61 -0.54
CA VAL A 229 -5.57 -2.71 -1.70
C VAL A 229 -5.21 -3.48 -2.96
N VAL A 230 -6.07 -3.43 -3.98
CA VAL A 230 -5.80 -3.98 -5.31
C VAL A 230 -5.67 -2.84 -6.31
N VAL A 231 -4.64 -2.88 -7.15
CA VAL A 231 -4.30 -1.84 -8.12
C VAL A 231 -4.31 -2.42 -9.53
N LEU A 232 -5.18 -1.89 -10.39
CA LEU A 232 -5.14 -2.06 -11.83
C LEU A 232 -4.47 -0.83 -12.44
N LYS A 233 -3.21 -0.96 -12.86
CA LYS A 233 -2.49 0.08 -13.60
C LYS A 233 -2.38 -0.34 -15.06
N ILE A 234 -2.89 0.48 -15.97
CA ILE A 234 -2.63 0.30 -17.39
C ILE A 234 -1.13 0.51 -17.63
N GLY A 235 -0.45 -0.51 -18.16
CA GLY A 235 0.94 -0.39 -18.58
C GLY A 235 1.03 0.36 -19.91
N ALA A 236 2.16 1.02 -20.18
CA ALA A 236 2.51 1.41 -21.54
C ALA A 236 2.49 0.13 -22.40
N GLY A 237 1.75 0.16 -23.50
CA GLY A 237 1.46 -1.03 -24.29
C GLY A 237 2.72 -1.75 -24.78
N ALA A 238 2.60 -3.06 -25.04
CA ALA A 238 3.64 -3.88 -25.66
C ALA A 238 4.07 -3.40 -27.07
N SER A 239 3.45 -2.35 -27.60
CA SER A 239 3.76 -1.75 -28.90
C SER A 239 5.13 -1.05 -28.96
N ASP A 240 5.72 -0.66 -27.83
CA ASP A 240 7.00 0.07 -27.82
C ASP A 240 8.23 -0.82 -27.61
N ALA A 241 8.04 -2.12 -27.40
CA ALA A 241 9.05 -3.09 -26.94
C ALA A 241 10.23 -3.37 -27.91
N ILE A 242 10.25 -2.75 -29.10
CA ILE A 242 11.29 -2.93 -30.13
C ILE A 242 12.15 -1.65 -30.30
N SER A 243 12.04 -0.69 -29.35
CA SER A 243 12.81 0.56 -29.37
C SER A 243 13.50 0.83 -28.02
N ASP A 244 14.50 1.72 -27.99
CA ASP A 244 15.10 2.22 -26.74
C ASP A 244 14.06 2.85 -25.80
N ALA A 245 12.95 3.36 -26.33
CA ALA A 245 11.80 3.85 -25.56
C ALA A 245 11.00 2.70 -24.90
N GLY A 246 10.98 1.51 -25.51
CA GLY A 246 10.37 0.30 -24.95
C GLY A 246 11.07 -0.19 -23.69
N ASP A 247 12.41 -0.17 -23.69
CA ASP A 247 13.21 -0.57 -22.53
C ASP A 247 12.98 0.35 -21.32
N ALA A 248 12.76 1.65 -21.56
CA ALA A 248 12.41 2.60 -20.50
C ALA A 248 11.01 2.36 -19.94
N ALA A 249 10.01 2.15 -20.81
CA ALA A 249 8.63 1.86 -20.40
C ALA A 249 8.52 0.53 -19.62
N MET A 250 9.27 -0.49 -20.03
CA MET A 250 9.35 -1.76 -19.32
C MET A 250 10.01 -1.63 -17.94
N ALA A 251 11.03 -0.77 -17.83
CA ALA A 251 11.65 -0.47 -16.54
C ALA A 251 10.66 0.25 -15.61
N GLU A 252 9.94 1.26 -16.10
CA GLU A 252 8.91 1.97 -15.31
C GLU A 252 7.84 1.01 -14.79
N ASP A 253 7.35 0.10 -15.64
CA ASP A 253 6.35 -0.90 -15.24
C ASP A 253 6.87 -1.84 -14.13
N ALA A 254 8.11 -2.29 -14.26
CA ALA A 254 8.76 -3.17 -13.29
C ALA A 254 9.01 -2.45 -11.95
N VAL A 255 9.39 -1.18 -11.99
CA VAL A 255 9.57 -0.32 -10.81
C VAL A 255 8.23 -0.11 -10.11
N PHE A 256 7.17 0.21 -10.85
CA PHE A 256 5.82 0.34 -10.29
C PHE A 256 5.34 -0.98 -9.65
N ASN A 257 5.61 -2.12 -10.28
CA ASN A 257 5.28 -3.42 -9.72
C ASN A 257 6.06 -3.71 -8.42
N ALA A 258 7.33 -3.31 -8.35
CA ALA A 258 8.13 -3.42 -7.13
C ALA A 258 7.57 -2.53 -6.00
N LEU A 259 7.13 -1.31 -6.33
CA LEU A 259 6.47 -0.41 -5.39
C LEU A 259 5.20 -1.03 -4.81
N VAL A 260 4.26 -1.44 -5.67
CA VAL A 260 2.96 -2.00 -5.23
C VAL A 260 3.19 -3.20 -4.31
N ARG A 261 4.13 -4.07 -4.70
CA ARG A 261 4.52 -5.24 -3.90
C ARG A 261 5.10 -4.84 -2.53
N ARG A 262 6.02 -3.88 -2.49
CA ARG A 262 6.64 -3.40 -1.24
C ARG A 262 5.68 -2.60 -0.37
N ALA A 263 4.66 -1.99 -0.95
CA ALA A 263 3.61 -1.31 -0.21
C ALA A 263 2.65 -2.28 0.49
N GLY A 264 2.59 -3.55 0.05
CA GLY A 264 1.65 -4.54 0.57
C GLY A 264 0.34 -4.61 -0.21
N ALA A 265 0.23 -3.87 -1.32
CA ALA A 265 -0.89 -3.89 -2.23
C ALA A 265 -0.69 -4.95 -3.33
N VAL A 266 -1.75 -5.34 -4.04
CA VAL A 266 -1.70 -6.35 -5.10
C VAL A 266 -1.95 -5.71 -6.45
N ARG A 267 -1.03 -5.90 -7.39
CA ARG A 267 -1.20 -5.44 -8.78
C ARG A 267 -1.93 -6.49 -9.61
N ILE A 268 -2.96 -6.06 -10.33
CA ILE A 268 -3.61 -6.83 -11.40
C ILE A 268 -3.31 -6.17 -12.76
N ARG A 269 -3.34 -6.97 -13.83
CA ARG A 269 -2.94 -6.53 -15.19
C ARG A 269 -4.11 -6.38 -16.14
N TYR A 270 -5.17 -7.16 -15.93
CA TYR A 270 -6.28 -7.23 -16.86
C TYR A 270 -7.57 -6.75 -16.20
N PHE A 271 -8.42 -6.09 -17.00
CA PHE A 271 -9.71 -5.61 -16.53
C PHE A 271 -10.59 -6.75 -15.97
N VAL A 272 -10.55 -7.95 -16.58
CA VAL A 272 -11.29 -9.12 -16.06
C VAL A 272 -10.84 -9.53 -14.65
N GLN A 273 -9.57 -9.30 -14.30
CA GLN A 273 -9.07 -9.57 -12.96
C GLN A 273 -9.61 -8.58 -11.92
N LEU A 274 -10.08 -7.39 -12.33
CA LEU A 274 -10.69 -6.41 -11.41
C LEU A 274 -11.98 -6.97 -10.81
N PHE A 275 -12.82 -7.62 -11.63
CA PHE A 275 -14.02 -8.30 -11.14
C PHE A 275 -13.68 -9.45 -10.18
N SER A 276 -12.60 -10.17 -10.47
CA SER A 276 -12.10 -11.24 -9.60
C SER A 276 -11.61 -10.68 -8.26
N ALA A 277 -10.88 -9.57 -8.29
CA ALA A 277 -10.43 -8.86 -7.12
C ALA A 277 -11.61 -8.38 -6.26
N LEU A 278 -12.58 -7.69 -6.87
CA LEU A 278 -13.73 -7.14 -6.15
C LEU A 278 -14.54 -8.21 -5.41
N LYS A 279 -14.77 -9.37 -6.03
CA LYS A 279 -15.45 -10.50 -5.37
C LYS A 279 -14.66 -11.04 -4.17
N VAL A 280 -13.34 -11.13 -4.33
CA VAL A 280 -12.43 -11.73 -3.35
C VAL A 280 -12.09 -10.79 -2.21
N LEU A 281 -12.11 -9.48 -2.44
CA LEU A 281 -11.81 -8.47 -1.42
C LEU A 281 -12.89 -8.38 -0.33
N VAL A 282 -14.08 -8.90 -0.59
CA VAL A 282 -15.16 -9.08 0.40
C VAL A 282 -14.94 -10.34 1.23
N TYR A 283 -14.12 -11.27 0.74
CA TYR A 283 -13.94 -12.58 1.35
C TYR A 283 -13.09 -12.49 2.61
N THR A 284 -13.61 -13.03 3.72
CA THR A 284 -13.02 -12.89 5.05
C THR A 284 -11.88 -13.87 5.33
N ARG A 285 -11.70 -14.90 4.49
CA ARG A 285 -10.67 -15.93 4.66
C ARG A 285 -9.52 -15.71 3.69
N HIS A 286 -8.31 -15.58 4.24
CA HIS A 286 -7.09 -15.45 3.46
C HIS A 286 -6.26 -16.74 3.53
N PRO A 287 -5.70 -17.21 2.40
CA PRO A 287 -4.76 -18.30 2.41
C PRO A 287 -3.48 -17.87 3.14
N LYS A 288 -2.93 -18.76 3.96
CA LYS A 288 -1.66 -18.54 4.66
C LYS A 288 -0.44 -18.85 3.79
N GLY A 289 -0.68 -19.36 2.59
CA GLY A 289 0.35 -19.79 1.67
C GLY A 289 -0.16 -19.79 0.23
N ARG A 290 0.50 -20.59 -0.61
CA ARG A 290 0.33 -20.58 -2.06
C ARG A 290 -0.10 -21.93 -2.62
N ARG A 291 -0.28 -22.95 -1.78
CA ARG A 291 -0.57 -24.33 -2.21
C ARG A 291 -2.06 -24.58 -2.25
N ILE A 292 -2.61 -24.83 -3.42
CA ILE A 292 -4.06 -24.97 -3.64
C ILE A 292 -4.39 -26.42 -4.02
N ALA A 293 -5.40 -26.99 -3.36
CA ALA A 293 -6.01 -28.26 -3.76
C ALA A 293 -7.14 -27.99 -4.75
N LEU A 294 -7.18 -28.73 -5.86
CA LEU A 294 -8.24 -28.65 -6.85
C LEU A 294 -9.21 -29.83 -6.64
N PHE A 295 -10.51 -29.54 -6.68
CA PHE A 295 -11.55 -30.56 -6.75
C PHE A 295 -12.41 -30.29 -7.99
N SER A 296 -12.62 -31.30 -8.83
CA SER A 296 -13.38 -31.17 -10.07
C SER A 296 -14.32 -32.34 -10.35
N ASN A 297 -15.41 -32.11 -11.08
CA ASN A 297 -16.27 -33.16 -11.64
C ASN A 297 -15.88 -33.57 -13.07
N GLY A 298 -14.67 -33.19 -13.53
CA GLY A 298 -14.10 -33.60 -14.81
C GLY A 298 -12.70 -33.03 -15.07
N ASP A 299 -11.98 -33.59 -16.04
CA ASP A 299 -10.56 -33.26 -16.27
C ASP A 299 -10.33 -31.88 -16.87
N GLY A 300 -11.14 -31.47 -17.85
CA GLY A 300 -10.88 -30.25 -18.63
C GLY A 300 -10.81 -28.98 -17.79
N ALA A 301 -11.74 -28.82 -16.84
CA ALA A 301 -11.75 -27.68 -15.93
C ALA A 301 -10.49 -27.62 -15.03
N ALA A 302 -10.09 -28.79 -14.50
CA ALA A 302 -8.91 -28.92 -13.66
C ALA A 302 -7.63 -28.61 -14.43
N GLN A 303 -7.51 -29.11 -15.67
CA GLN A 303 -6.34 -28.85 -16.51
C GLN A 303 -6.21 -27.36 -16.84
N LEU A 304 -7.30 -26.69 -17.22
CA LEU A 304 -7.28 -25.24 -17.48
C LEU A 304 -6.85 -24.43 -16.25
N ALA A 305 -7.27 -24.84 -15.05
CA ALA A 305 -6.80 -24.22 -13.81
C ALA A 305 -5.30 -24.45 -13.59
N LEU A 306 -4.80 -25.68 -13.82
CA LEU A 306 -3.37 -26.01 -13.67
C LEU A 306 -2.49 -25.23 -14.66
N ASP A 307 -2.93 -25.05 -15.89
CA ASP A 307 -2.19 -24.29 -16.90
C ASP A 307 -2.00 -22.82 -16.48
N VAL A 308 -3.02 -22.22 -15.85
CA VAL A 308 -2.93 -20.88 -15.26
C VAL A 308 -2.04 -20.86 -14.01
N MET A 309 -2.05 -21.94 -13.22
CA MET A 309 -1.23 -22.11 -12.01
C MET A 309 0.22 -22.55 -12.30
N GLY A 310 0.73 -22.31 -13.51
CA GLY A 310 2.08 -22.69 -13.91
C GLY A 310 3.22 -22.09 -13.05
N PRO A 311 4.49 -22.39 -13.37
CA PRO A 311 5.65 -22.12 -12.50
C PRO A 311 5.89 -20.64 -12.15
N SER A 312 5.38 -19.72 -12.97
CA SER A 312 5.52 -18.27 -12.76
C SER A 312 4.31 -17.63 -12.07
N SER A 313 3.30 -18.42 -11.71
CA SER A 313 2.04 -17.93 -11.17
C SER A 313 2.12 -17.67 -9.65
N ALA A 314 1.11 -16.97 -9.12
CA ALA A 314 1.03 -16.65 -7.70
C ALA A 314 0.67 -17.86 -6.82
N VAL A 315 0.17 -18.96 -7.38
CA VAL A 315 -0.33 -20.13 -6.64
C VAL A 315 0.10 -21.42 -7.30
N PHE A 316 0.36 -22.45 -6.51
CA PHE A 316 0.88 -23.74 -6.98
C PHE A 316 -0.09 -24.86 -6.60
N SER A 317 -0.04 -25.96 -7.35
CA SER A 317 -0.73 -27.18 -6.98
C SER A 317 -0.14 -27.73 -5.67
N ALA A 318 -1.00 -28.03 -4.69
CA ALA A 318 -0.59 -28.66 -3.43
C ALA A 318 -0.24 -30.14 -3.62
N GLU A 319 0.78 -30.62 -2.92
CA GLU A 319 1.01 -32.06 -2.74
C GLU A 319 0.19 -32.55 -1.54
N LEU A 320 -0.74 -33.48 -1.79
CA LEU A 320 -1.63 -34.01 -0.74
C LEU A 320 -0.90 -35.05 0.11
N SER A 321 -1.23 -35.08 1.41
CA SER A 321 -0.66 -36.09 2.30
C SER A 321 -1.18 -37.50 1.98
N SER A 322 -0.39 -38.52 2.31
CA SER A 322 -0.79 -39.92 2.13
C SER A 322 -2.07 -40.28 2.91
N ALA A 323 -2.29 -39.66 4.07
CA ALA A 323 -3.51 -39.80 4.87
C ALA A 323 -4.74 -39.24 4.13
N THR A 324 -4.61 -38.04 3.54
CA THR A 324 -5.67 -37.40 2.74
C THR A 324 -6.02 -38.23 1.51
N ILE A 325 -5.01 -38.71 0.78
CA ILE A 325 -5.23 -39.58 -0.40
C ILE A 325 -6.00 -40.84 -0.01
N THR A 326 -5.68 -41.43 1.15
CA THR A 326 -6.38 -42.63 1.64
C THR A 326 -7.83 -42.33 2.01
N ALA A 327 -8.09 -41.21 2.70
CA ALA A 327 -9.45 -40.78 3.03
C ALA A 327 -10.29 -40.49 1.78
N LEU A 328 -9.70 -39.84 0.77
CA LEU A 328 -10.35 -39.58 -0.52
C LEU A 328 -10.70 -40.87 -1.26
N LYS A 329 -9.82 -41.88 -1.25
CA LYS A 329 -10.11 -43.20 -1.83
C LYS A 329 -11.31 -43.90 -1.19
N SER A 330 -11.57 -43.65 0.09
CA SER A 330 -12.76 -44.19 0.78
C SER A 330 -14.02 -43.37 0.53
N ALA A 331 -13.88 -42.06 0.28
CA ALA A 331 -15.01 -41.14 0.08
C ALA A 331 -15.50 -41.08 -1.38
N LEU A 332 -14.63 -41.34 -2.35
CA LEU A 332 -14.89 -41.28 -3.78
C LEU A 332 -15.07 -42.68 -4.39
N GLU A 333 -15.63 -42.73 -5.60
CA GLU A 333 -15.87 -43.94 -6.35
C GLU A 333 -14.57 -44.63 -6.84
N PRO A 334 -14.62 -45.95 -7.11
CA PRO A 334 -13.53 -46.64 -7.78
C PRO A 334 -13.26 -46.03 -9.15
N GLY A 335 -12.04 -45.53 -9.36
CA GLY A 335 -11.62 -44.86 -10.61
C GLY A 335 -11.47 -43.34 -10.52
N ALA A 336 -11.90 -42.72 -9.41
CA ALA A 336 -11.65 -41.30 -9.16
C ALA A 336 -10.14 -40.98 -9.04
N VAL A 337 -9.75 -39.77 -9.45
CA VAL A 337 -8.39 -39.26 -9.21
C VAL A 337 -8.34 -38.71 -7.78
N THR A 338 -7.46 -39.27 -6.96
CA THR A 338 -7.33 -38.95 -5.53
C THR A 338 -6.05 -38.19 -5.19
N ALA A 339 -5.15 -38.01 -6.17
CA ALA A 339 -4.07 -37.03 -6.11
C ALA A 339 -4.61 -35.63 -6.45
N ASN A 340 -3.79 -34.58 -6.36
CA ASN A 340 -4.19 -33.24 -6.80
C ASN A 340 -3.88 -33.07 -8.30
N PRO A 341 -4.85 -32.77 -9.17
CA PRO A 341 -6.25 -32.43 -8.91
C PRO A 341 -7.13 -33.64 -8.54
N VAL A 342 -8.00 -33.48 -7.54
CA VAL A 342 -8.97 -34.50 -7.14
C VAL A 342 -10.15 -34.46 -8.10
N ILE A 343 -10.46 -35.58 -8.76
CA ILE A 343 -11.49 -35.63 -9.80
C ILE A 343 -12.48 -36.76 -9.50
N SER A 344 -13.75 -36.39 -9.42
CA SER A 344 -14.91 -37.30 -9.32
C SER A 344 -15.57 -37.42 -10.69
N TYR A 345 -15.79 -38.64 -11.16
CA TYR A 345 -16.52 -38.95 -12.38
C TYR A 345 -17.94 -39.48 -12.09
N ALA A 346 -18.24 -39.84 -10.84
CA ALA A 346 -19.60 -40.17 -10.43
C ALA A 346 -20.47 -38.91 -10.24
N PRO A 347 -21.80 -39.01 -10.42
CA PRO A 347 -22.73 -37.92 -10.15
C PRO A 347 -22.53 -37.34 -8.75
N LEU A 348 -22.36 -36.03 -8.68
CA LEU A 348 -22.02 -35.32 -7.46
C LEU A 348 -23.29 -34.97 -6.67
N ALA A 349 -23.34 -35.42 -5.42
CA ALA A 349 -24.37 -35.08 -4.45
C ALA A 349 -23.80 -34.17 -3.35
N ALA A 350 -24.68 -33.45 -2.65
CA ALA A 350 -24.30 -32.50 -1.60
C ALA A 350 -23.42 -33.13 -0.50
N ASP A 351 -23.81 -34.31 0.01
CA ASP A 351 -23.06 -35.01 1.06
C ASP A 351 -21.65 -35.40 0.62
N ARG A 352 -21.48 -35.82 -0.64
CA ARG A 352 -20.17 -36.16 -1.18
C ARG A 352 -19.29 -34.93 -1.30
N ALA A 353 -19.83 -33.82 -1.80
CA ALA A 353 -19.10 -32.56 -1.88
C ALA A 353 -18.63 -32.10 -0.49
N LYS A 354 -19.50 -32.18 0.52
CA LYS A 354 -19.16 -31.88 1.92
C LYS A 354 -18.00 -32.73 2.44
N ASN A 355 -18.10 -34.05 2.30
CA ASN A 355 -17.07 -34.98 2.77
C ASN A 355 -15.70 -34.69 2.13
N VAL A 356 -15.66 -34.41 0.83
CA VAL A 356 -14.42 -34.07 0.12
C VAL A 356 -13.86 -32.73 0.61
N MET A 357 -14.71 -31.72 0.82
CA MET A 357 -14.27 -30.42 1.35
C MET A 357 -13.68 -30.55 2.75
N ASP A 358 -14.31 -31.32 3.64
CA ASP A 358 -13.81 -31.55 4.99
C ASP A 358 -12.44 -32.24 4.99
N ILE A 359 -12.21 -33.18 4.07
CA ILE A 359 -10.91 -33.86 3.93
C ILE A 359 -9.83 -32.86 3.42
N LEU A 360 -10.11 -32.12 2.36
CA LEU A 360 -9.13 -31.20 1.74
C LEU A 360 -8.82 -29.99 2.62
N VAL A 361 -9.83 -29.40 3.27
CA VAL A 361 -9.65 -28.24 4.15
C VAL A 361 -8.80 -28.61 5.38
N ASN A 362 -8.82 -29.85 5.84
CA ASN A 362 -8.05 -30.28 7.02
C ASN A 362 -6.59 -30.69 6.71
N ASP A 363 -6.19 -30.86 5.44
CA ASP A 363 -4.81 -31.25 5.09
C ASP A 363 -3.79 -30.13 5.33
N ALA A 364 -2.75 -30.34 6.15
CA ALA A 364 -1.72 -29.33 6.45
C ALA A 364 -0.89 -28.87 5.22
N GLY A 365 -0.85 -29.66 4.15
CA GLY A 365 -0.22 -29.35 2.87
C GLY A 365 -1.01 -28.37 2.00
N VAL A 366 -2.27 -28.10 2.34
CA VAL A 366 -3.20 -27.30 1.55
C VAL A 366 -3.46 -25.95 2.22
N ASP A 367 -3.32 -24.86 1.48
CA ASP A 367 -3.56 -23.49 1.94
C ASP A 367 -4.92 -22.93 1.49
N GLY A 368 -5.57 -23.58 0.51
CA GLY A 368 -6.91 -23.25 -0.01
C GLY A 368 -7.45 -24.31 -0.97
N VAL A 369 -8.76 -24.31 -1.23
CA VAL A 369 -9.43 -25.30 -2.10
C VAL A 369 -10.15 -24.62 -3.26
N LEU A 370 -9.84 -25.03 -4.49
CA LEU A 370 -10.49 -24.58 -5.72
C LEU A 370 -11.45 -25.66 -6.23
N VAL A 371 -12.75 -25.39 -6.15
CA VAL A 371 -13.82 -26.30 -6.60
C VAL A 371 -14.24 -25.92 -8.01
N LEU A 372 -14.14 -26.85 -8.97
CA LEU A 372 -14.36 -26.64 -10.40
C LEU A 372 -15.49 -27.55 -10.87
N LEU A 373 -16.67 -27.01 -11.13
CA LEU A 373 -17.86 -27.80 -11.49
C LEU A 373 -18.38 -27.38 -12.85
N ALA A 374 -18.45 -28.33 -13.77
CA ALA A 374 -19.14 -28.21 -15.05
C ALA A 374 -20.59 -28.73 -14.94
N PRO A 375 -21.51 -28.31 -15.85
CA PRO A 375 -22.88 -28.79 -15.84
C PRO A 375 -22.93 -30.30 -16.08
N ASP A 376 -23.60 -31.01 -15.19
CA ASP A 376 -23.83 -32.45 -15.31
C ASP A 376 -25.32 -32.75 -15.03
N PRO A 377 -26.06 -33.34 -15.99
CA PRO A 377 -27.48 -33.63 -15.81
C PRO A 377 -27.76 -34.68 -14.73
N PHE A 378 -26.78 -35.49 -14.32
CA PHE A 378 -26.95 -36.51 -13.29
C PHE A 378 -26.62 -36.01 -11.87
N SER A 379 -25.92 -34.89 -11.76
CA SER A 379 -25.50 -34.31 -10.48
C SER A 379 -26.56 -33.37 -9.89
N ASP A 380 -26.70 -33.37 -8.56
CA ASP A 380 -27.49 -32.36 -7.83
C ASP A 380 -26.66 -31.11 -7.57
N LEU A 381 -26.35 -30.36 -8.63
CA LEU A 381 -25.54 -29.15 -8.53
C LEU A 381 -26.22 -28.03 -7.72
N LYS A 382 -27.55 -28.05 -7.63
CA LYS A 382 -28.31 -27.14 -6.76
C LYS A 382 -28.02 -27.45 -5.30
N GLY A 383 -28.18 -28.70 -4.87
CA GLY A 383 -27.85 -29.14 -3.52
C GLY A 383 -26.38 -28.89 -3.18
N VAL A 384 -25.47 -29.19 -4.12
CA VAL A 384 -24.02 -28.93 -3.94
C VAL A 384 -23.73 -27.43 -3.75
N ALA A 385 -24.36 -26.54 -4.53
CA ALA A 385 -24.15 -25.11 -4.37
C ALA A 385 -24.62 -24.59 -3.00
N HIS A 386 -25.79 -25.04 -2.52
CA HIS A 386 -26.28 -24.67 -1.19
C HIS A 386 -25.38 -25.24 -0.09
N GLN A 387 -24.92 -26.49 -0.24
CA GLN A 387 -24.04 -27.10 0.74
C GLN A 387 -22.67 -26.40 0.82
N LEU A 388 -22.11 -25.98 -0.32
CA LEU A 388 -20.88 -25.18 -0.36
C LEU A 388 -21.10 -23.79 0.25
N ALA A 389 -22.27 -23.18 0.05
CA ALA A 389 -22.63 -21.90 0.65
C ALA A 389 -22.72 -21.97 2.19
N GLU A 390 -23.09 -23.11 2.75
CA GLU A 390 -23.09 -23.34 4.20
C GLU A 390 -21.68 -23.58 4.76
N ILE A 391 -20.83 -24.33 4.05
CA ILE A 391 -19.50 -24.74 4.56
C ILE A 391 -18.45 -23.63 4.41
N ALA A 392 -18.46 -22.92 3.29
CA ALA A 392 -17.38 -22.00 2.93
C ALA A 392 -17.17 -20.82 3.91
N PRO A 393 -18.20 -20.21 4.53
CA PRO A 393 -18.01 -19.14 5.52
C PRO A 393 -17.29 -19.61 6.80
N ASP A 394 -17.58 -20.82 7.26
CA ASP A 394 -17.05 -21.40 8.51
C ASP A 394 -15.73 -22.16 8.31
N ALA A 395 -15.33 -22.42 7.07
CA ALA A 395 -14.08 -23.09 6.74
C ALA A 395 -12.85 -22.31 7.26
N ARG A 396 -11.86 -23.05 7.78
CA ARG A 396 -10.59 -22.48 8.25
C ARG A 396 -9.68 -22.00 7.12
N LYS A 397 -9.94 -22.46 5.89
CA LYS A 397 -9.17 -22.14 4.69
C LYS A 397 -10.11 -21.65 3.60
N PRO A 398 -9.65 -20.78 2.70
CA PRO A 398 -10.47 -20.25 1.61
C PRO A 398 -10.95 -21.36 0.67
N ILE A 399 -12.26 -21.37 0.39
CA ILE A 399 -12.89 -22.20 -0.64
C ILE A 399 -13.38 -21.25 -1.74
N ILE A 400 -12.79 -21.35 -2.93
CA ILE A 400 -13.24 -20.61 -4.11
C ILE A 400 -13.87 -21.59 -5.07
N THR A 401 -15.01 -21.20 -5.64
CA THR A 401 -15.78 -22.07 -6.53
C THR A 401 -15.77 -21.52 -7.95
N CYS A 402 -15.80 -22.42 -8.91
CA CYS A 402 -16.00 -22.14 -10.32
C CYS A 402 -17.11 -23.03 -10.83
N PHE A 403 -18.25 -22.44 -11.16
CA PHE A 403 -19.36 -23.12 -11.81
C PHE A 403 -19.34 -22.72 -13.28
N ILE A 404 -18.83 -23.60 -14.15
CA ILE A 404 -18.58 -23.31 -15.57
C ILE A 404 -19.88 -23.30 -16.35
N GLY A 405 -20.14 -22.24 -17.12
CA GLY A 405 -21.34 -22.08 -17.95
C GLY A 405 -22.23 -20.90 -17.52
N ASP A 406 -23.34 -20.66 -18.21
CA ASP A 406 -24.24 -19.54 -17.92
C ASP A 406 -25.64 -19.97 -17.51
N ALA A 407 -26.46 -20.46 -18.45
CA ALA A 407 -27.90 -20.53 -18.27
C ALA A 407 -28.32 -21.28 -17.00
N SER A 408 -27.76 -22.47 -16.76
CA SER A 408 -28.05 -23.28 -15.57
C SER A 408 -27.18 -22.94 -14.35
N MET A 409 -25.98 -22.39 -14.57
CA MET A 409 -24.95 -22.24 -13.55
C MET A 409 -24.92 -20.84 -12.92
N ARG A 410 -25.40 -19.81 -13.63
CA ARG A 410 -25.48 -18.43 -13.13
C ARG A 410 -26.31 -18.32 -11.85
N PRO A 411 -27.52 -18.92 -11.75
CA PRO A 411 -28.27 -18.88 -10.49
C PRO A 411 -27.52 -19.52 -9.32
N LEU A 412 -26.77 -20.60 -9.57
CA LEU A 412 -25.98 -21.29 -8.55
C LEU A 412 -24.82 -20.42 -8.04
N ARG A 413 -24.19 -19.64 -8.93
CA ARG A 413 -23.17 -18.65 -8.52
C ARG A 413 -23.78 -17.55 -7.66
N HIS A 414 -24.98 -17.06 -7.99
CA HIS A 414 -25.65 -16.05 -7.15
C HIS A 414 -25.95 -16.56 -5.74
N VAL A 415 -26.31 -17.84 -5.57
CA VAL A 415 -26.50 -18.45 -4.23
C VAL A 415 -25.22 -18.33 -3.40
N LEU A 416 -24.06 -18.61 -4.00
CA LEU A 416 -22.75 -18.52 -3.34
C LEU A 416 -22.33 -17.06 -3.10
N ASP A 417 -22.52 -16.19 -4.10
CA ASP A 417 -22.22 -14.76 -3.99
C ASP A 417 -23.06 -14.10 -2.86
N HIS A 418 -24.32 -14.51 -2.67
CA HIS A 418 -25.19 -13.98 -1.61
C HIS A 418 -24.72 -14.28 -0.18
N VAL A 419 -24.04 -15.41 0.04
CA VAL A 419 -23.43 -15.73 1.33
C VAL A 419 -22.00 -15.19 1.47
N GLY A 420 -21.53 -14.42 0.46
CA GLY A 420 -20.18 -13.85 0.43
C GLY A 420 -19.09 -14.85 0.02
N THR A 421 -19.44 -15.99 -0.57
CA THR A 421 -18.47 -16.98 -1.08
C THR A 421 -18.15 -16.70 -2.55
N PRO A 422 -16.88 -16.49 -2.93
CA PRO A 422 -16.52 -16.11 -4.29
C PRO A 422 -16.79 -17.24 -5.28
N ALA A 423 -17.71 -16.98 -6.22
CA ALA A 423 -18.07 -17.91 -7.28
C ALA A 423 -17.77 -17.34 -8.68
N PHE A 424 -17.07 -18.13 -9.48
CA PHE A 424 -16.56 -17.73 -10.80
C PHE A 424 -17.15 -18.54 -11.94
N ARG A 425 -17.15 -17.91 -13.12
CA ARG A 425 -17.59 -18.54 -14.37
C ARG A 425 -16.49 -19.37 -15.03
N THR A 426 -15.22 -18.99 -14.88
CA THR A 426 -14.10 -19.61 -15.61
C THR A 426 -12.98 -20.03 -14.65
N PRO A 427 -12.27 -21.15 -14.92
CA PRO A 427 -11.17 -21.62 -14.09
C PRO A 427 -10.05 -20.58 -13.94
N GLU A 428 -9.76 -19.82 -15.00
CA GLU A 428 -8.72 -18.78 -15.00
C GLU A 428 -9.09 -17.64 -14.05
N SER A 429 -10.36 -17.21 -14.04
CA SER A 429 -10.83 -16.16 -13.13
C SER A 429 -10.73 -16.63 -11.67
N ALA A 430 -11.06 -17.90 -11.40
CA ALA A 430 -10.98 -18.49 -10.07
C ALA A 430 -9.54 -18.69 -9.57
N ALA A 431 -8.64 -19.15 -10.44
CA ALA A 431 -7.22 -19.27 -10.14
C ALA A 431 -6.57 -17.89 -9.93
N ASN A 432 -6.92 -16.90 -10.75
CA ASN A 432 -6.47 -15.51 -10.58
C ASN A 432 -6.96 -14.92 -9.24
N ALA A 433 -8.22 -15.16 -8.88
CA ALA A 433 -8.79 -14.79 -7.58
C ALA A 433 -7.97 -15.34 -6.40
N PHE A 434 -7.62 -16.63 -6.44
CA PHE A 434 -6.70 -17.23 -5.46
C PHE A 434 -5.33 -16.57 -5.48
N GLY A 435 -4.79 -16.32 -6.67
CA GLY A 435 -3.53 -15.61 -6.86
C GLY A 435 -3.50 -14.23 -6.22
N ILE A 436 -4.60 -13.48 -6.28
CA ILE A 436 -4.74 -12.16 -5.63
C ILE A 436 -4.66 -12.31 -4.11
N LEU A 437 -5.38 -13.26 -3.50
CA LEU A 437 -5.33 -13.50 -2.06
C LEU A 437 -3.94 -13.93 -1.58
N ALA A 438 -3.30 -14.84 -2.31
CA ALA A 438 -1.98 -15.35 -1.98
C ALA A 438 -0.90 -14.26 -2.13
N SER A 439 -1.01 -13.45 -3.19
CA SER A 439 -0.12 -12.30 -3.42
C SER A 439 -0.31 -11.23 -2.34
N TYR A 440 -1.54 -11.01 -1.88
CA TYR A 440 -1.80 -10.09 -0.77
C TYR A 440 -1.04 -10.52 0.48
N HIS A 441 -1.16 -11.79 0.91
CA HIS A 441 -0.44 -12.31 2.06
C HIS A 441 1.09 -12.20 1.92
N TYR A 442 1.61 -12.53 0.73
CA TYR A 442 3.04 -12.40 0.42
C TYR A 442 3.52 -10.95 0.47
N ASN A 443 2.78 -10.03 -0.15
CA ASN A 443 3.13 -8.60 -0.19
C ASN A 443 3.04 -7.96 1.20
N GLN A 444 2.12 -8.41 2.06
CA GLN A 444 2.07 -8.01 3.47
C GLN A 444 3.31 -8.47 4.25
N THR A 445 3.87 -9.64 3.92
CA THR A 445 5.14 -10.08 4.51
C THR A 445 6.31 -9.20 4.06
N LEU A 446 6.28 -8.75 2.80
CA LEU A 446 7.28 -7.83 2.24
C LEU A 446 7.17 -6.42 2.82
N SER A 447 5.96 -5.92 3.08
CA SER A 447 5.79 -4.56 3.62
C SER A 447 6.31 -4.43 5.06
N LEU A 448 6.34 -5.54 5.80
CA LEU A 448 6.96 -5.63 7.13
C LEU A 448 8.49 -5.52 7.09
N GLN A 449 9.12 -5.77 5.94
CA GLN A 449 10.59 -5.80 5.87
C GLN A 449 11.17 -4.39 5.92
N MET A 450 11.83 -4.07 7.03
CA MET A 450 12.68 -2.89 7.18
C MET A 450 14.16 -3.28 7.30
N LEU A 451 15.06 -2.32 7.04
CA LEU A 451 16.46 -2.46 7.41
C LEU A 451 16.56 -2.62 8.92
N PRO A 452 17.40 -3.54 9.44
CA PRO A 452 17.66 -3.59 10.87
C PRO A 452 18.22 -2.24 11.37
N PRO A 453 18.02 -1.90 12.64
CA PRO A 453 18.52 -0.65 13.22
C PRO A 453 20.04 -0.67 13.34
N GLU A 454 20.61 -1.84 13.59
CA GLU A 454 22.04 -2.05 13.65
C GLU A 454 22.63 -2.09 12.23
N PRO A 455 23.78 -1.46 12.00
CA PRO A 455 24.47 -1.55 10.72
C PRO A 455 24.82 -3.01 10.43
N LEU A 456 24.87 -3.36 9.15
CA LEU A 456 25.33 -4.67 8.70
C LEU A 456 26.80 -4.81 9.09
N SER A 457 27.11 -5.42 10.24
CA SER A 457 28.47 -5.57 10.82
C SER A 457 29.20 -4.26 11.16
N LYS A 458 29.57 -3.44 10.15
CA LYS A 458 30.31 -2.18 10.29
C LYS A 458 29.56 -1.03 9.59
N PRO A 459 29.48 0.16 10.21
CA PRO A 459 28.86 1.33 9.58
C PRO A 459 29.71 1.81 8.39
N PRO A 460 29.08 2.29 7.30
CA PRO A 460 29.81 2.77 6.13
C PRO A 460 30.61 4.05 6.43
N ARG A 461 31.72 4.25 5.70
CA ARG A 461 32.56 5.44 5.78
C ARG A 461 31.96 6.58 4.95
N LEU A 462 30.87 7.17 5.43
CA LEU A 462 30.07 8.17 4.69
C LEU A 462 30.85 9.44 4.34
N ASP A 463 31.65 9.97 5.26
CA ASP A 463 32.41 11.21 5.03
C ASP A 463 33.40 11.06 3.87
N GLU A 464 34.09 9.91 3.79
CA GLU A 464 35.03 9.60 2.73
C GLU A 464 34.31 9.41 1.38
N ALA A 465 33.20 8.67 1.37
CA ALA A 465 32.39 8.47 0.17
C ALA A 465 31.83 9.79 -0.38
N ARG A 466 31.26 10.63 0.49
CA ARG A 466 30.71 11.94 0.11
C ARG A 466 31.81 12.91 -0.37
N ALA A 467 32.99 12.89 0.26
CA ALA A 467 34.13 13.69 -0.18
C ALA A 467 34.64 13.27 -1.57
N LEU A 468 34.67 11.96 -1.87
CA LEU A 468 35.01 11.44 -3.18
C LEU A 468 34.03 11.95 -4.25
N LEU A 469 32.72 11.81 -4.02
CA LEU A 469 31.71 12.29 -4.98
C LEU A 469 31.75 13.80 -5.19
N ARG A 470 31.93 14.59 -4.12
CA ARG A 470 32.11 16.05 -4.23
C ARG A 470 33.31 16.41 -5.09
N THR A 471 34.43 15.69 -4.94
CA THR A 471 35.64 15.93 -5.74
C THR A 471 35.37 15.71 -7.24
N VAL A 472 34.69 14.61 -7.59
CA VAL A 472 34.28 14.28 -8.96
C VAL A 472 33.36 15.37 -9.53
N GLN A 473 32.39 15.84 -8.74
CA GLN A 473 31.45 16.91 -9.13
C GLN A 473 32.14 18.26 -9.34
N ILE A 474 33.07 18.65 -8.46
CA ILE A 474 33.87 19.89 -8.59
C ILE A 474 34.69 19.85 -9.89
N GLN A 475 35.20 18.68 -10.26
CA GLN A 475 35.91 18.45 -11.52
C GLN A 475 34.98 18.37 -12.74
N ARG A 476 33.66 18.52 -12.56
CA ARG A 476 32.61 18.40 -13.60
C ARG A 476 32.65 17.07 -14.36
N ARG A 477 33.09 16.01 -13.68
CA ARG A 477 33.02 14.65 -14.20
C ARG A 477 31.68 14.02 -13.82
N HIS A 478 31.13 13.21 -14.71
CA HIS A 478 29.85 12.50 -14.53
C HIS A 478 30.02 11.00 -14.29
N SER A 479 31.26 10.52 -14.24
CA SER A 479 31.60 9.12 -14.01
C SER A 479 32.87 9.00 -13.18
N LEU A 480 32.93 7.95 -12.36
CA LEU A 480 34.12 7.55 -11.62
C LEU A 480 35.07 6.78 -12.53
N ASN A 481 36.37 6.88 -12.28
CA ASN A 481 37.35 5.93 -12.83
C ASN A 481 37.37 4.62 -12.00
N GLU A 482 38.16 3.64 -12.42
CA GLU A 482 38.20 2.31 -11.78
C GLU A 482 38.65 2.37 -10.31
N ASP A 483 39.75 3.07 -10.02
CA ASP A 483 40.24 3.27 -8.65
C ASP A 483 39.19 3.95 -7.75
N GLU A 484 38.48 4.95 -8.27
CA GLU A 484 37.41 5.65 -7.54
C GLU A 484 36.21 4.72 -7.30
N CYS A 485 35.86 3.87 -8.28
CA CYS A 485 34.79 2.88 -8.13
C CYS A 485 35.13 1.89 -7.01
N GLU A 486 36.34 1.32 -7.02
CA GLU A 486 36.79 0.39 -5.98
C GLU A 486 36.82 1.04 -4.60
N ARG A 487 37.37 2.26 -4.51
CA ARG A 487 37.40 3.03 -3.26
C ARG A 487 36.01 3.31 -2.72
N LEU A 488 35.06 3.66 -3.59
CA LEU A 488 33.67 3.90 -3.18
C LEU A 488 33.02 2.62 -2.64
N LEU A 489 33.15 1.50 -3.36
CA LEU A 489 32.62 0.20 -2.90
C LEU A 489 33.27 -0.24 -1.58
N ALA A 490 34.57 0.02 -1.40
CA ALA A 490 35.28 -0.24 -0.15
C ALA A 490 34.82 0.66 1.02
N CYS A 491 34.23 1.84 0.77
CA CYS A 491 33.62 2.66 1.82
C CYS A 491 32.38 2.01 2.43
N PHE A 492 31.69 1.16 1.66
CA PHE A 492 30.49 0.42 2.07
C PHE A 492 30.75 -1.06 2.36
N TYR A 493 32.02 -1.50 2.30
CA TYR A 493 32.41 -2.90 2.53
C TYR A 493 31.71 -3.90 1.59
N VAL A 494 31.53 -3.54 0.33
CA VAL A 494 30.94 -4.45 -0.67
C VAL A 494 31.90 -5.62 -0.93
N PRO A 495 31.49 -6.90 -0.78
CA PRO A 495 32.39 -8.05 -0.86
C PRO A 495 32.67 -8.49 -2.30
N ILE A 496 33.31 -7.59 -3.07
CA ILE A 496 33.67 -7.79 -4.47
C ILE A 496 35.17 -7.59 -4.67
N HIS A 497 35.74 -8.37 -5.59
CA HIS A 497 37.08 -8.20 -6.12
C HIS A 497 37.02 -7.92 -7.62
N TYR A 498 37.64 -6.83 -8.07
CA TYR A 498 37.73 -6.50 -9.49
C TYR A 498 38.82 -7.35 -10.16
N LYS A 499 38.53 -7.90 -11.33
CA LYS A 499 39.48 -8.65 -12.15
C LYS A 499 39.34 -8.26 -13.61
N GLU A 500 40.27 -7.46 -14.11
CA GLU A 500 40.30 -6.96 -15.49
C GLU A 500 40.27 -8.10 -16.53
N GLU A 501 40.89 -9.24 -16.24
CA GLU A 501 40.91 -10.43 -17.12
C GLU A 501 39.51 -10.97 -17.47
N LEU A 502 38.51 -10.75 -16.59
CA LEU A 502 37.13 -11.18 -16.80
C LEU A 502 36.33 -10.23 -17.72
N ALA A 503 36.83 -9.02 -17.97
CA ALA A 503 36.24 -8.08 -18.92
C ALA A 503 36.42 -8.53 -20.37
N GLU A 504 37.52 -9.23 -20.66
CA GLU A 504 37.91 -9.69 -22.00
C GLU A 504 37.27 -11.04 -22.41
N GLY A 505 36.39 -11.61 -21.57
CA GLY A 505 35.76 -12.91 -21.84
C GLY A 505 36.70 -14.11 -21.69
N LYS A 506 37.90 -13.92 -21.14
CA LYS A 506 38.82 -15.02 -20.81
C LYS A 506 38.21 -15.84 -19.66
N HIS A 507 37.96 -17.11 -19.94
CA HIS A 507 37.18 -18.01 -19.12
C HIS A 507 37.82 -18.21 -17.73
N HIS A 508 37.07 -17.91 -16.66
CA HIS A 508 37.17 -18.69 -15.44
C HIS A 508 36.39 -20.00 -15.66
N ASP A 509 36.73 -21.09 -14.95
CA ASP A 509 36.08 -22.43 -14.99
C ASP A 509 34.70 -22.45 -15.68
N ASP A 510 34.58 -23.30 -16.70
CA ASP A 510 33.51 -23.46 -17.71
C ASP A 510 32.05 -23.53 -17.18
N ASP A 511 31.83 -23.47 -15.85
CA ASP A 511 30.56 -23.68 -15.17
C ASP A 511 29.96 -22.43 -14.48
N SER A 512 30.66 -21.28 -14.39
CA SER A 512 30.13 -20.10 -13.67
C SER A 512 29.30 -19.15 -14.56
N LEU A 513 27.99 -19.04 -14.28
CA LEU A 513 27.08 -18.18 -15.05
C LEU A 513 27.30 -16.68 -14.77
N PRO A 514 27.38 -15.83 -15.80
CA PRO A 514 27.53 -14.40 -15.64
C PRO A 514 26.25 -13.77 -15.09
N MET A 515 26.37 -13.07 -13.95
CA MET A 515 25.33 -12.29 -13.32
C MET A 515 25.56 -10.79 -13.54
N ALA A 516 24.56 -9.96 -13.26
CA ALA A 516 24.74 -8.53 -13.19
C ALA A 516 23.88 -7.90 -12.09
N ILE A 517 24.46 -6.90 -11.43
CA ILE A 517 23.75 -5.99 -10.54
C ILE A 517 23.78 -4.61 -11.17
N ARG A 518 22.61 -4.03 -11.42
CA ARG A 518 22.48 -2.70 -12.01
C ARG A 518 21.57 -1.82 -11.17
N VAL A 519 21.92 -0.55 -11.05
CA VAL A 519 21.19 0.48 -10.34
C VAL A 519 20.91 1.58 -11.34
N ARG A 520 19.65 1.97 -11.42
CA ARG A 520 19.19 3.08 -12.27
C ARG A 520 18.21 3.93 -11.48
N ARG A 521 17.86 5.08 -12.02
CA ARG A 521 16.84 5.97 -11.47
C ARG A 521 15.61 6.00 -12.36
N ASP A 522 14.48 5.90 -11.70
CA ASP A 522 13.18 6.21 -12.26
C ASP A 522 12.83 7.66 -11.89
N ASN A 523 12.27 8.41 -12.83
CA ASN A 523 11.96 9.83 -12.62
C ASN A 523 10.90 10.05 -11.53
N ARG A 524 10.07 9.04 -11.28
CA ARG A 524 8.96 9.08 -10.33
C ARG A 524 9.40 8.47 -9.00
N PHE A 525 9.89 7.23 -9.01
CA PHE A 525 10.10 6.45 -7.78
C PHE A 525 11.55 6.46 -7.25
N GLY A 526 12.45 7.15 -7.94
CA GLY A 526 13.85 7.25 -7.53
C GLY A 526 14.67 6.03 -7.92
N PRO A 527 15.73 5.69 -7.16
CA PRO A 527 16.63 4.61 -7.55
C PRO A 527 15.99 3.24 -7.38
N PHE A 528 16.35 2.30 -8.25
CA PHE A 528 15.92 0.90 -8.19
C PHE A 528 17.09 -0.03 -8.54
N ILE A 529 17.06 -1.23 -7.96
CA ILE A 529 18.09 -2.26 -8.12
C ILE A 529 17.54 -3.36 -9.02
N VAL A 530 18.39 -3.80 -9.94
CA VAL A 530 18.11 -4.82 -10.93
C VAL A 530 19.10 -5.96 -10.79
N PHE A 531 18.59 -7.19 -10.70
CA PHE A 531 19.38 -8.41 -10.71
C PHE A 531 18.95 -9.34 -11.85
N GLY A 532 19.92 -9.96 -12.53
CA GLY A 532 19.67 -10.92 -13.59
C GLY A 532 20.96 -11.34 -14.31
N SER A 533 20.83 -11.85 -15.53
CA SER A 533 21.96 -12.25 -16.36
C SER A 533 22.88 -11.07 -16.71
N GLY A 534 24.19 -11.35 -16.75
CA GLY A 534 25.25 -10.42 -17.13
C GLY A 534 25.96 -10.84 -18.41
N GLY A 535 26.89 -10.00 -18.86
CA GLY A 535 27.69 -10.26 -20.06
C GLY A 535 26.84 -10.38 -21.34
N GLN A 536 27.29 -11.22 -22.28
CA GLN A 536 26.62 -11.42 -23.56
C GLN A 536 25.27 -12.14 -23.42
N ASP A 537 25.10 -12.98 -22.39
CA ASP A 537 23.84 -13.69 -22.11
C ASP A 537 22.68 -12.75 -21.77
N ALA A 538 22.99 -11.53 -21.32
CA ALA A 538 22.00 -10.48 -21.07
C ALA A 538 21.34 -9.96 -22.35
N LEU A 539 22.00 -10.07 -23.52
CA LEU A 539 21.46 -9.64 -24.82
C LEU A 539 20.41 -10.63 -25.35
N ILE A 540 20.50 -11.90 -24.96
CA ILE A 540 19.62 -12.99 -25.39
C ILE A 540 18.46 -13.18 -24.40
N SER A 541 18.70 -12.93 -23.11
CA SER A 541 17.71 -13.03 -22.03
C SER A 541 16.76 -11.83 -22.01
N GLY A 542 15.84 -11.77 -22.97
CA GLY A 542 14.80 -10.74 -23.05
C GLY A 542 14.00 -10.59 -21.74
N SER A 543 13.93 -9.35 -21.25
CA SER A 543 12.73 -8.74 -20.65
C SER A 543 12.21 -9.17 -19.27
N TYR A 544 12.83 -10.09 -18.53
CA TYR A 544 12.41 -10.42 -17.15
C TYR A 544 13.51 -10.17 -16.13
N ARG A 545 13.94 -8.91 -16.04
CA ARG A 545 14.87 -8.47 -15.00
C ARG A 545 14.14 -8.38 -13.66
N ALA A 546 14.69 -8.98 -12.61
CA ALA A 546 14.12 -8.84 -11.29
C ALA A 546 14.45 -7.43 -10.77
N VAL A 547 13.41 -6.66 -10.44
CA VAL A 547 13.53 -5.29 -9.93
C VAL A 547 13.09 -5.23 -8.47
N GLU A 548 13.81 -4.47 -7.66
CA GLU A 548 13.42 -4.10 -6.31
C GLU A 548 13.80 -2.66 -5.97
N LEU A 549 13.03 -2.06 -5.06
CA LEU A 549 13.30 -0.73 -4.53
C LEU A 549 14.17 -0.81 -3.26
N PRO A 550 15.20 0.04 -3.13
CA PRO A 550 15.88 0.24 -1.86
C PRO A 550 14.91 0.82 -0.81
N PRO A 551 15.11 0.57 0.49
CA PRO A 551 16.20 -0.21 1.06
C PRO A 551 15.96 -1.73 1.01
N LEU A 552 17.02 -2.50 0.81
CA LEU A 552 17.05 -3.97 0.89
C LEU A 552 17.56 -4.44 2.24
N ASN A 553 16.95 -5.50 2.77
CA ASN A 553 17.46 -6.30 3.87
C ASN A 553 17.72 -7.74 3.37
N ASN A 554 18.18 -8.63 4.27
CA ASN A 554 18.42 -10.06 3.99
C ASN A 554 17.28 -10.72 3.21
N TYR A 555 16.06 -10.54 3.70
CA TYR A 555 14.89 -11.15 3.08
C TYR A 555 14.64 -10.58 1.68
N LEU A 556 14.68 -9.26 1.52
CA LEU A 556 14.41 -8.59 0.23
C LEU A 556 15.47 -8.90 -0.82
N ALA A 557 16.75 -8.90 -0.44
CA ALA A 557 17.85 -9.27 -1.34
C ALA A 557 17.73 -10.74 -1.79
N ARG A 558 17.41 -11.66 -0.86
CA ARG A 558 17.08 -13.06 -1.18
C ARG A 558 15.91 -13.17 -2.16
N GLN A 559 14.81 -12.45 -1.91
CA GLN A 559 13.64 -12.46 -2.79
C GLN A 559 13.94 -11.86 -4.17
N LEU A 560 14.73 -10.79 -4.25
CA LEU A 560 15.18 -10.21 -5.51
C LEU A 560 15.90 -11.24 -6.38
N VAL A 561 16.85 -11.98 -5.81
CA VAL A 561 17.56 -13.05 -6.52
C VAL A 561 16.62 -14.18 -6.90
N GLN A 562 15.82 -14.70 -5.95
CA GLN A 562 14.96 -15.87 -6.17
C GLN A 562 13.87 -15.67 -7.22
N ARG A 563 13.42 -14.43 -7.43
CA ARG A 563 12.42 -14.09 -8.46
C ARG A 563 13.01 -13.99 -9.86
N SER A 564 14.33 -13.79 -9.97
CA SER A 564 14.98 -13.69 -11.28
C SER A 564 14.76 -14.96 -12.09
N SER A 565 14.61 -14.81 -13.41
CA SER A 565 14.58 -15.97 -14.33
C SER A 565 15.88 -16.77 -14.22
N LEU A 566 17.01 -16.09 -14.06
CA LEU A 566 18.33 -16.68 -13.88
C LEU A 566 18.37 -17.63 -12.68
N TRP A 567 17.77 -17.26 -11.55
CA TRP A 567 17.67 -18.14 -10.39
C TRP A 567 16.80 -19.38 -10.65
N ARG A 568 15.59 -19.16 -11.16
CA ARG A 568 14.60 -20.23 -11.37
C ARG A 568 15.04 -21.25 -12.41
N ASN A 569 15.79 -20.81 -13.42
CA ASN A 569 16.15 -21.66 -14.55
C ASN A 569 17.54 -22.27 -14.38
N ALA A 570 18.45 -21.67 -13.60
CA ALA A 570 19.84 -22.11 -13.54
C ALA A 570 20.51 -22.00 -12.16
N LEU A 571 20.61 -20.81 -11.55
CA LEU A 571 21.46 -20.63 -10.35
C LEU A 571 21.01 -21.44 -9.13
N SER A 572 19.71 -21.76 -9.01
CA SER A 572 19.19 -22.52 -7.87
C SER A 572 19.82 -23.91 -7.70
N HIS A 573 20.39 -24.49 -8.76
CA HIS A 573 21.05 -25.79 -8.73
C HIS A 573 22.59 -25.71 -8.74
N GLN A 574 23.16 -24.58 -9.19
CA GLN A 574 24.61 -24.43 -9.40
C GLN A 574 25.32 -23.64 -8.30
N MET A 575 24.60 -22.75 -7.59
CA MET A 575 25.24 -21.81 -6.68
C MET A 575 25.37 -22.37 -5.26
N THR A 576 26.56 -22.21 -4.67
CA THR A 576 26.81 -22.62 -3.28
C THR A 576 26.04 -21.71 -2.30
N PRO A 577 25.67 -22.23 -1.10
CA PRO A 577 25.07 -21.39 -0.06
C PRO A 577 25.95 -20.21 0.36
N ALA A 578 27.28 -20.38 0.38
CA ALA A 578 28.22 -19.32 0.75
C ALA A 578 28.28 -18.21 -0.30
N ALA A 579 28.38 -18.55 -1.60
CA ALA A 579 28.30 -17.57 -2.68
C ALA A 579 26.95 -16.83 -2.70
N PHE A 580 25.86 -17.50 -2.33
CA PHE A 580 24.55 -16.86 -2.19
C PHE A 580 24.49 -15.84 -1.06
N GLU A 581 25.10 -16.14 0.09
CA GLU A 581 25.18 -15.18 1.19
C GLU A 581 26.06 -13.97 0.83
N LEU A 582 27.16 -14.16 0.08
CA LEU A 582 27.99 -13.07 -0.46
C LEU A 582 27.23 -12.18 -1.46
N LEU A 583 26.46 -12.78 -2.37
CA LEU A 583 25.60 -12.06 -3.31
C LEU A 583 24.53 -11.25 -2.58
N ARG A 584 23.92 -11.83 -1.55
CA ARG A 584 22.93 -11.17 -0.72
C ARG A 584 23.53 -9.98 0.03
N GLU A 585 24.69 -10.18 0.68
CA GLU A 585 25.41 -9.08 1.35
C GLU A 585 25.77 -7.97 0.37
N THR A 586 26.24 -8.32 -0.83
CA THR A 586 26.55 -7.35 -1.90
C THR A 586 25.35 -6.48 -2.26
N LEU A 587 24.17 -7.08 -2.46
CA LEU A 587 22.93 -6.35 -2.76
C LEU A 587 22.51 -5.42 -1.62
N GLU A 588 22.67 -5.84 -0.37
CA GLU A 588 22.41 -5.00 0.80
C GLU A 588 23.36 -3.82 0.91
N ARG A 589 24.67 -4.02 0.72
CA ARG A 589 25.66 -2.93 0.75
C ARG A 589 25.44 -1.93 -0.37
N ILE A 590 25.12 -2.42 -1.58
CA ILE A 590 24.76 -1.56 -2.70
C ILE A 590 23.48 -0.78 -2.38
N SER A 591 22.48 -1.41 -1.77
CA SER A 591 21.28 -0.71 -1.33
C SER A 591 21.57 0.38 -0.29
N ASP A 592 22.40 0.10 0.71
CA ASP A 592 22.82 1.07 1.74
C ASP A 592 23.55 2.25 1.10
N MET A 593 24.45 1.97 0.16
CA MET A 593 25.17 2.98 -0.62
C MET A 593 24.25 3.92 -1.40
N ILE A 594 23.22 3.38 -2.04
CA ILE A 594 22.26 4.19 -2.81
C ILE A 594 21.39 5.06 -1.90
N CYS A 595 20.98 4.54 -0.74
CA CYS A 595 20.19 5.29 0.24
C CYS A 595 20.98 6.49 0.79
N GLU A 596 22.27 6.32 1.02
CA GLU A 596 23.12 7.33 1.66
C GLU A 596 23.76 8.32 0.67
N LEU A 597 23.75 8.02 -0.63
CA LEU A 597 24.38 8.80 -1.70
C LEU A 597 23.38 9.14 -2.82
N PRO A 598 22.49 10.13 -2.62
CA PRO A 598 21.56 10.62 -3.64
C PRO A 598 22.22 11.24 -4.87
N GLU A 599 23.54 11.42 -4.88
CA GLU A 599 24.31 11.84 -6.05
C GLU A 599 24.55 10.69 -7.04
N LEU A 600 24.41 9.42 -6.63
CA LEU A 600 24.62 8.27 -7.52
C LEU A 600 23.48 8.12 -8.54
N GLU A 601 23.77 8.42 -9.80
CA GLU A 601 22.80 8.35 -10.90
C GLU A 601 22.59 6.91 -11.37
N SER A 602 23.69 6.15 -11.53
CA SER A 602 23.63 4.73 -11.88
C SER A 602 24.87 3.99 -11.40
N LEU A 603 24.72 2.68 -11.22
CA LEU A 603 25.81 1.75 -10.95
C LEU A 603 25.58 0.47 -11.77
N ALA A 604 26.62 -0.08 -12.37
CA ALA A 604 26.57 -1.36 -13.05
C ALA A 604 27.80 -2.19 -12.67
N ILE A 605 27.55 -3.39 -12.17
CA ILE A 605 28.54 -4.44 -11.94
C ILE A 605 28.17 -5.57 -12.89
N ASP A 606 28.86 -5.63 -14.02
CA ASP A 606 28.47 -6.45 -15.16
C ASP A 606 29.69 -6.73 -16.07
N PRO A 607 30.15 -7.99 -16.20
CA PRO A 607 29.62 -9.18 -15.54
C PRO A 607 30.08 -9.33 -14.07
N LEU A 608 29.31 -10.08 -13.29
CA LEU A 608 29.58 -10.49 -11.92
C LEU A 608 29.55 -12.02 -11.84
N PHE A 609 30.56 -12.64 -11.23
CA PHE A 609 30.67 -14.09 -11.11
C PHE A 609 30.67 -14.54 -9.64
N ALA A 610 30.01 -15.66 -9.39
CA ALA A 610 30.04 -16.33 -8.09
C ALA A 610 31.45 -16.88 -7.85
N ALA A 611 32.11 -16.38 -6.80
CA ALA A 611 33.42 -16.84 -6.36
C ALA A 611 33.52 -16.69 -4.83
N GLU A 612 34.41 -17.47 -4.22
CA GLU A 612 34.69 -17.44 -2.78
C GLU A 612 36.19 -17.14 -2.58
N PRO A 613 36.57 -16.30 -1.60
CA PRO A 613 35.74 -15.71 -0.54
C PRO A 613 35.03 -14.40 -0.93
N LEU A 614 35.24 -13.88 -2.14
CA LEU A 614 34.63 -12.66 -2.66
C LEU A 614 34.10 -12.91 -4.07
N LEU A 615 33.05 -12.17 -4.46
CA LEU A 615 32.54 -12.23 -5.84
C LEU A 615 33.52 -11.53 -6.79
N ASN A 616 33.64 -12.04 -8.02
CA ASN A 616 34.51 -11.42 -9.01
C ASN A 616 33.70 -10.51 -9.95
N ALA A 617 34.06 -9.23 -10.03
CA ALA A 617 33.50 -8.28 -10.98
C ALA A 617 34.43 -8.11 -12.20
N GLY A 618 33.88 -8.28 -13.40
CA GLY A 618 34.60 -8.03 -14.64
C GLY A 618 34.59 -6.56 -15.07
N ALA A 619 33.52 -5.82 -14.77
CA ALA A 619 33.50 -4.37 -14.95
C ALA A 619 32.60 -3.69 -13.92
N ILE A 620 33.03 -2.49 -13.49
CA ILE A 620 32.30 -1.64 -12.56
C ILE A 620 32.18 -0.26 -13.18
N ARG A 621 30.95 0.24 -13.31
CA ARG A 621 30.67 1.58 -13.85
C ARG A 621 29.75 2.32 -12.91
N ILE A 622 30.17 3.51 -12.48
CA ILE A 622 29.38 4.37 -11.58
C ILE A 622 29.26 5.76 -12.20
N ALA A 623 28.02 6.22 -12.37
CA ALA A 623 27.71 7.57 -12.86
C ALA A 623 27.17 8.44 -11.72
N VAL A 624 27.53 9.72 -11.75
CA VAL A 624 27.21 10.70 -10.70
C VAL A 624 26.42 11.86 -11.29
N SER A 625 25.38 12.28 -10.59
CA SER A 625 24.57 13.44 -10.94
C SER A 625 25.39 14.72 -10.79
N PRO A 626 25.23 15.71 -11.70
CA PRO A 626 25.85 17.02 -11.55
C PRO A 626 25.24 17.85 -10.41
N LYS A 627 24.09 17.44 -9.87
CA LYS A 627 23.41 18.16 -8.79
C LYS A 627 24.15 17.92 -7.48
N THR A 628 24.67 18.99 -6.90
CA THR A 628 25.22 18.95 -5.54
C THR A 628 24.09 18.90 -4.54
N VAL A 629 24.19 17.96 -3.61
CA VAL A 629 23.23 17.78 -2.53
C VAL A 629 23.58 18.75 -1.41
N LEU A 630 22.68 19.70 -1.15
CA LEU A 630 22.86 20.75 -0.14
C LEU A 630 22.44 20.28 1.26
N VAL A 631 21.48 19.37 1.33
CA VAL A 631 20.95 18.80 2.58
C VAL A 631 21.20 17.30 2.57
N LEU A 632 21.84 16.79 3.62
CA LEU A 632 22.12 15.37 3.74
C LEU A 632 20.81 14.55 3.74
N PRO A 633 20.78 13.36 3.11
CA PRO A 633 19.59 12.50 3.05
C PRO A 633 18.91 12.29 4.40
N GLU A 634 19.68 12.06 5.45
CA GLU A 634 19.21 11.84 6.82
C GLU A 634 18.46 13.05 7.40
N ASN A 635 18.76 14.25 6.91
CA ASN A 635 18.12 15.51 7.31
C ASN A 635 16.96 15.90 6.38
N ALA A 636 17.04 15.52 5.10
CA ALA A 636 15.98 15.72 4.11
C ALA A 636 14.91 14.60 4.13
N GLY A 637 15.01 13.66 5.08
CA GLY A 637 14.11 12.51 5.19
C GLY A 637 14.18 11.58 3.98
N TYR A 638 15.32 11.44 3.30
CA TYR A 638 15.51 10.56 2.15
C TYR A 638 14.51 10.76 1.00
N GLY A 639 14.11 12.00 0.70
CA GLY A 639 13.08 12.29 -0.32
C GLY A 639 13.38 11.84 -1.76
N HIS A 640 14.56 11.29 -2.03
CA HIS A 640 14.93 10.67 -3.31
C HIS A 640 14.53 9.19 -3.42
N LEU A 641 14.01 8.58 -2.34
CA LEU A 641 13.57 7.19 -2.28
C LEU A 641 12.04 7.12 -2.25
N ALA A 642 11.45 6.15 -2.97
CA ALA A 642 10.02 5.86 -2.83
C ALA A 642 9.66 5.19 -1.50
N ILE A 643 10.62 4.54 -0.84
CA ILE A 643 10.46 3.88 0.45
C ILE A 643 11.58 4.35 1.38
N HIS A 644 11.19 4.94 2.51
CA HIS A 644 12.15 5.50 3.45
C HIS A 644 12.85 4.41 4.28
N PRO A 645 14.16 4.53 4.51
CA PRO A 645 14.86 3.69 5.47
C PRO A 645 14.44 4.03 6.89
N TYR A 646 14.69 3.09 7.80
CA TYR A 646 14.49 3.30 9.22
C TYR A 646 15.39 4.48 9.69
N PRO A 647 14.85 5.51 10.37
CA PRO A 647 15.61 6.70 10.75
C PRO A 647 16.51 6.41 11.95
N ARG A 648 17.64 5.72 11.70
CA ARG A 648 18.61 5.29 12.71
C ARG A 648 19.10 6.45 13.60
N ARG A 649 19.18 7.67 13.06
CA ARG A 649 19.59 8.89 13.81
C ARG A 649 18.72 9.22 15.01
N LEU A 650 17.46 8.78 15.03
CA LEU A 650 16.53 8.98 16.16
C LEU A 650 16.69 7.92 17.25
N THR A 651 17.64 6.98 17.09
CA THR A 651 17.96 5.97 18.08
C THR A 651 19.02 6.52 19.02
N GLU A 652 18.66 6.72 20.29
CA GLU A 652 19.53 7.30 21.31
C GLU A 652 19.53 6.44 22.57
N GLU A 653 20.71 6.05 23.02
CA GLU A 653 20.89 5.49 24.36
C GLU A 653 20.77 6.60 25.39
N ARG A 654 19.93 6.37 26.40
CA ARG A 654 19.67 7.32 27.47
C ARG A 654 19.73 6.63 28.83
N SER A 655 19.87 7.43 29.87
CA SER A 655 19.95 6.95 31.25
C SER A 655 18.89 7.61 32.11
N PHE A 656 18.30 6.83 33.01
CA PHE A 656 17.46 7.34 34.08
C PHE A 656 18.33 8.04 35.14
N LYS A 657 17.70 8.85 36.00
CA LYS A 657 18.37 9.49 37.13
C LYS A 657 18.96 8.51 38.15
N ASP A 658 18.41 7.29 38.21
CA ASP A 658 18.90 6.19 39.05
C ASP A 658 20.01 5.35 38.37
N GLY A 659 20.46 5.74 37.17
CA GLY A 659 21.55 5.09 36.43
C GLY A 659 21.11 3.93 35.53
N GLY A 660 19.83 3.55 35.51
CA GLY A 660 19.34 2.53 34.58
C GLY A 660 19.40 2.99 33.12
N ALA A 661 19.86 2.13 32.22
CA ALA A 661 19.87 2.43 30.78
C ALA A 661 18.52 2.14 30.13
N TRP A 662 18.14 2.97 29.17
CA TRP A 662 17.00 2.75 28.30
C TRP A 662 17.30 3.32 26.91
N LEU A 663 16.59 2.84 25.90
CA LEU A 663 16.80 3.24 24.52
C LEU A 663 15.56 4.00 24.03
N MET A 664 15.77 5.20 23.50
CA MET A 664 14.77 5.90 22.70
C MET A 664 14.99 5.53 21.25
N ARG A 665 13.95 5.09 20.54
CA ARG A 665 14.08 4.76 19.12
C ARG A 665 12.75 4.82 18.39
N PRO A 666 12.74 4.98 17.05
CA PRO A 666 11.54 4.79 16.26
C PRO A 666 10.95 3.38 16.40
N ILE A 667 9.63 3.27 16.27
CA ILE A 667 8.91 1.98 16.29
C ILE A 667 9.14 1.20 15.00
N ARG A 668 9.03 -0.12 15.07
CA ARG A 668 9.22 -1.03 13.94
C ARG A 668 8.01 -1.95 13.76
N PRO A 669 7.74 -2.49 12.56
CA PRO A 669 6.66 -3.44 12.37
C PRO A 669 6.73 -4.66 13.29
N GLU A 670 7.95 -5.12 13.63
CA GLU A 670 8.20 -6.24 14.54
C GLU A 670 7.82 -5.93 16.01
N ASP A 671 7.72 -4.65 16.38
CA ASP A 671 7.35 -4.23 17.73
C ASP A 671 5.86 -4.47 18.04
N ALA A 672 5.06 -4.96 17.09
CA ALA A 672 3.62 -5.14 17.27
C ALA A 672 3.28 -5.96 18.52
N GLN A 673 4.02 -7.04 18.79
CA GLN A 673 3.80 -7.84 19.99
C GLN A 673 4.24 -7.09 21.27
N ALA A 674 5.40 -6.44 21.26
CA ALA A 674 5.90 -5.68 22.40
C ALA A 674 4.97 -4.49 22.74
N LEU A 675 4.41 -3.83 21.72
CA LEU A 675 3.43 -2.75 21.88
C LEU A 675 2.10 -3.30 22.44
N GLN A 676 1.68 -4.47 21.98
CA GLN A 676 0.48 -5.14 22.49
C GLN A 676 0.63 -5.55 23.97
N GLU A 677 1.81 -6.05 24.35
CA GLU A 677 2.16 -6.36 25.74
C GLU A 677 2.20 -5.08 26.60
N PHE A 678 2.80 -4.00 26.08
CA PHE A 678 2.79 -2.70 26.74
C PHE A 678 1.38 -2.19 27.02
N VAL A 679 0.49 -2.19 26.02
CA VAL A 679 -0.91 -1.73 26.19
C VAL A 679 -1.69 -2.61 27.16
N ARG A 680 -1.47 -3.94 27.15
CA ARG A 680 -2.08 -4.86 28.13
C ARG A 680 -1.59 -4.61 29.55
N GLY A 681 -0.34 -4.16 29.70
CA GLY A 681 0.28 -3.84 30.99
C GLY A 681 -0.14 -2.49 31.60
N LEU A 682 -0.81 -1.62 30.84
CA LEU A 682 -1.33 -0.35 31.35
C LEU A 682 -2.53 -0.58 32.29
N SER A 683 -2.61 0.21 33.36
CA SER A 683 -3.79 0.29 34.23
C SER A 683 -5.06 0.71 33.47
N ASP A 684 -6.24 0.35 33.99
CA ASP A 684 -7.53 0.78 33.42
C ASP A 684 -7.61 2.30 33.28
N GLU A 685 -7.11 3.03 34.28
CA GLU A 685 -7.03 4.49 34.27
C GLU A 685 -6.11 4.98 33.15
N SER A 686 -4.87 4.48 33.05
CA SER A 686 -3.93 4.87 31.99
C SER A 686 -4.45 4.57 30.58
N ARG A 687 -5.18 3.46 30.38
CA ARG A 687 -5.82 3.13 29.10
C ARG A 687 -6.97 4.06 28.77
N TYR A 688 -7.86 4.30 29.74
CA TYR A 688 -8.98 5.20 29.55
C TYR A 688 -8.50 6.62 29.24
N MET A 689 -7.50 7.11 29.98
CA MET A 689 -6.91 8.44 29.77
C MET A 689 -6.24 8.59 28.40
N ARG A 690 -5.82 7.48 27.78
CA ARG A 690 -5.13 7.45 26.50
C ARG A 690 -6.06 7.30 25.29
N PHE A 691 -7.00 6.37 25.38
CA PHE A 691 -7.83 5.96 24.24
C PHE A 691 -9.28 6.39 24.38
N VAL A 692 -9.65 7.02 25.51
CA VAL A 692 -11.02 7.47 25.83
C VAL A 692 -12.04 6.35 25.61
N SER A 693 -11.61 5.12 25.90
CA SER A 693 -12.35 3.89 25.68
C SER A 693 -11.82 2.80 26.62
N MET A 694 -12.68 1.82 26.91
CA MET A 694 -12.34 0.64 27.73
C MET A 694 -11.59 -0.42 26.91
N LEU A 695 -10.72 -0.01 25.99
CA LEU A 695 -9.93 -0.93 25.17
C LEU A 695 -8.94 -1.68 26.06
N ARG A 696 -9.14 -3.01 26.20
CA ARG A 696 -8.20 -3.87 26.93
C ARG A 696 -6.93 -4.18 26.12
N GLU A 697 -7.07 -4.20 24.80
CA GLU A 697 -6.02 -4.49 23.85
C GLU A 697 -6.26 -3.75 22.52
N LEU A 698 -5.21 -3.66 21.70
CA LEU A 698 -5.30 -3.05 20.38
C LEU A 698 -5.82 -4.10 19.40
N THR A 699 -6.71 -3.71 18.50
CA THR A 699 -7.11 -4.59 17.40
C THR A 699 -5.91 -4.83 16.46
N PRO A 700 -5.89 -5.92 15.66
CA PRO A 700 -4.84 -6.15 14.68
C PRO A 700 -4.64 -4.98 13.70
N ARG A 701 -5.73 -4.31 13.31
CA ARG A 701 -5.69 -3.10 12.47
C ARG A 701 -5.01 -1.92 13.18
N MET A 702 -5.31 -1.70 14.46
CA MET A 702 -4.66 -0.65 15.25
C MET A 702 -3.17 -0.93 15.46
N LEU A 703 -2.79 -2.19 15.75
CA LEU A 703 -1.39 -2.57 15.87
C LEU A 703 -0.63 -2.29 14.57
N ALA A 704 -1.15 -2.76 13.44
CA ALA A 704 -0.53 -2.51 12.14
C ALA A 704 -0.38 -1.02 11.85
N ARG A 705 -1.40 -0.20 12.18
CA ARG A 705 -1.34 1.27 12.03
C ARG A 705 -0.26 1.90 12.88
N TYR A 706 -0.04 1.45 14.12
CA TYR A 706 0.95 2.03 15.01
C TYR A 706 2.37 1.53 14.77
N THR A 707 2.58 0.39 14.12
CA THR A 707 3.92 -0.19 13.92
C THR A 707 4.42 -0.15 12.48
N ARG A 708 3.55 -0.06 11.49
CA ARG A 708 3.89 0.01 10.06
C ARG A 708 3.81 1.44 9.54
N ILE A 709 4.47 2.34 10.26
CA ILE A 709 4.37 3.78 10.00
C ILE A 709 5.20 4.22 8.79
N ASP A 710 4.73 5.25 8.11
CA ASP A 710 5.52 5.97 7.10
C ASP A 710 6.13 7.23 7.73
N TYR A 711 7.46 7.24 7.87
CA TYR A 711 8.22 8.31 8.52
C TYR A 711 8.08 9.68 7.87
N ASP A 712 7.56 9.76 6.64
CA ASP A 712 7.22 11.02 5.99
C ASP A 712 5.97 11.67 6.59
N ARG A 713 5.02 10.87 7.10
CA ARG A 713 3.69 11.33 7.53
C ARG A 713 3.44 11.21 9.02
N GLU A 714 4.13 10.28 9.66
CA GLU A 714 3.94 9.96 11.07
C GLU A 714 5.27 9.53 11.68
N LEU A 715 5.46 9.83 12.95
CA LEU A 715 6.61 9.36 13.70
C LEU A 715 6.13 8.81 15.03
N ALA A 716 6.49 7.57 15.31
CA ALA A 716 6.33 6.98 16.63
C ALA A 716 7.69 6.63 17.23
N LEU A 717 7.93 7.12 18.44
CA LEU A 717 9.09 6.83 19.27
C LEU A 717 8.66 5.91 20.42
N VAL A 718 9.46 4.88 20.66
CA VAL A 718 9.32 3.98 21.80
C VAL A 718 10.50 4.19 22.76
N ALA A 719 10.20 4.12 24.05
CA ALA A 719 11.19 3.95 25.09
C ALA A 719 11.27 2.46 25.43
N THR A 720 12.45 1.86 25.30
CA THR A 720 12.66 0.43 25.55
C THR A 720 13.71 0.17 26.61
N VAL A 721 13.53 -0.93 27.34
CA VAL A 721 14.48 -1.46 28.33
C VAL A 721 14.74 -2.94 28.05
N GLN A 722 15.93 -3.41 28.42
CA GLN A 722 16.30 -4.82 28.31
C GLN A 722 15.94 -5.55 29.60
N LEU A 723 15.05 -6.54 29.54
CA LEU A 723 14.66 -7.37 30.68
C LEU A 723 14.98 -8.84 30.43
N PRO A 724 15.21 -9.67 31.48
CA PRO A 724 15.40 -11.11 31.30
C PRO A 724 14.25 -11.76 30.53
N ASN A 725 14.57 -12.56 29.52
CA ASN A 725 13.58 -13.29 28.74
C ASN A 725 13.12 -14.54 29.52
N PRO A 726 11.85 -14.62 29.97
CA PRO A 726 11.35 -15.78 30.72
C PRO A 726 11.28 -17.05 29.87
N GLU A 727 11.11 -16.91 28.55
CA GLU A 727 11.04 -18.05 27.62
C GLU A 727 12.45 -18.61 27.33
N HIS A 728 13.47 -17.75 27.30
CA HIS A 728 14.84 -18.08 26.93
C HIS A 728 15.82 -17.61 28.02
N ARG A 729 16.06 -18.46 29.03
CA ARG A 729 16.98 -18.16 30.13
C ARG A 729 18.37 -17.78 29.61
N GLY A 730 18.86 -16.61 30.04
CA GLY A 730 20.17 -16.07 29.67
C GLY A 730 20.13 -15.03 28.55
N HIS A 731 19.00 -14.86 27.86
CA HIS A 731 18.81 -13.80 26.87
C HIS A 731 18.01 -12.64 27.45
N LEU A 732 18.38 -11.41 27.07
CA LEU A 732 17.56 -10.23 27.33
C LEU A 732 16.55 -10.06 26.20
N ARG A 733 15.36 -9.59 26.54
CA ARG A 733 14.31 -9.20 25.59
C ARG A 733 14.01 -7.73 25.78
N GLU A 734 13.93 -7.03 24.66
CA GLU A 734 13.53 -5.63 24.62
C GLU A 734 12.04 -5.49 24.97
N HIS A 735 11.72 -4.61 25.93
CA HIS A 735 10.35 -4.31 26.36
C HIS A 735 10.05 -2.83 26.19
N ILE A 736 8.89 -2.51 25.62
CA ILE A 736 8.41 -1.14 25.48
C ILE A 736 7.84 -0.67 26.83
N VAL A 737 8.34 0.46 27.32
CA VAL A 737 7.94 1.09 28.59
C VAL A 737 7.33 2.48 28.42
N GLY A 738 7.42 3.02 27.21
CA GLY A 738 6.76 4.26 26.81
C GLY A 738 6.60 4.32 25.30
N PHE A 739 5.55 5.00 24.86
CA PHE A 739 5.18 5.15 23.46
C PHE A 739 4.70 6.58 23.23
N ALA A 740 5.31 7.27 22.27
CA ALA A 740 4.87 8.57 21.80
C ALA A 740 4.73 8.53 20.29
N HIS A 741 3.71 9.15 19.75
CA HIS A 741 3.40 9.15 18.33
C HIS A 741 2.84 10.50 17.92
N TYR A 742 3.19 10.99 16.73
CA TYR A 742 2.39 11.99 16.05
C TYR A 742 2.01 11.54 14.64
N LEU A 743 0.83 11.97 14.20
CA LEU A 743 0.35 11.84 12.84
C LEU A 743 0.15 13.24 12.25
N ARG A 744 0.70 13.52 11.06
CA ARG A 744 0.49 14.81 10.40
C ARG A 744 -0.99 15.09 10.21
N ASN A 745 -1.36 16.32 10.51
CA ASN A 745 -2.70 16.81 10.30
C ASN A 745 -2.95 16.91 8.78
N PRO A 746 -4.21 16.73 8.35
CA PRO A 746 -4.55 16.79 6.94
C PRO A 746 -4.30 18.15 6.26
N ASP A 747 -4.03 19.20 7.03
CA ASP A 747 -3.62 20.51 6.52
C ASP A 747 -2.15 20.55 6.05
N GLY A 748 -1.38 19.48 6.32
CA GLY A 748 0.04 19.38 6.01
C GLY A 748 0.93 20.33 6.82
N ARG A 749 0.36 21.07 7.78
CA ARG A 749 1.03 22.13 8.54
C ARG A 749 1.31 21.74 9.99
N GLY A 750 0.47 20.91 10.59
CA GLY A 750 0.67 20.45 11.96
C GLY A 750 0.66 18.93 12.10
N ALA A 751 0.67 18.45 13.34
CA ALA A 751 0.51 17.05 13.66
C ALA A 751 -0.20 16.82 14.98
N GLU A 752 -1.05 15.79 15.03
CA GLU A 752 -1.72 15.34 16.24
C GLU A 752 -0.80 14.40 17.02
N TYR A 753 -0.47 14.73 18.27
CA TYR A 753 0.39 13.93 19.13
C TYR A 753 -0.37 13.05 20.11
N ALA A 754 0.35 12.04 20.59
CA ALA A 754 -0.26 10.93 21.26
C ALA A 754 0.80 10.27 22.19
N LEU A 755 0.64 10.31 23.52
CA LEU A 755 1.64 9.82 24.49
C LEU A 755 1.05 8.80 25.49
N ALA A 756 1.77 7.72 25.76
CA ALA A 756 1.49 6.76 26.84
C ALA A 756 2.79 6.30 27.50
N ILE A 757 2.81 6.25 28.83
CA ILE A 757 3.95 5.75 29.62
C ILE A 757 3.43 4.66 30.55
N GLY A 758 4.19 3.56 30.69
CA GLY A 758 3.83 2.46 31.59
C GLY A 758 3.79 2.93 33.04
N ASP A 759 2.81 2.47 33.81
CA ASP A 759 2.54 2.98 35.17
C ASP A 759 3.78 2.87 36.10
N ALA A 760 4.53 1.77 36.00
CA ALA A 760 5.76 1.55 36.77
C ALA A 760 6.92 2.53 36.43
N TRP A 761 6.81 3.23 35.30
CA TRP A 761 7.84 4.12 34.76
C TRP A 761 7.42 5.60 34.80
N HIS A 762 6.26 5.90 35.38
CA HIS A 762 5.83 7.28 35.60
C HIS A 762 6.82 8.06 36.46
N ARG A 763 6.88 9.37 36.27
CA ARG A 763 7.75 10.32 37.01
C ARG A 763 9.26 10.06 36.88
N ARG A 764 9.70 9.22 35.93
CA ARG A 764 11.12 9.00 35.58
C ARG A 764 11.64 9.90 34.44
N GLY A 765 10.81 10.81 33.93
CA GLY A 765 11.19 11.75 32.86
C GLY A 765 10.94 11.27 31.42
N LEU A 766 10.51 10.02 31.23
CA LEU A 766 10.28 9.44 29.89
C LEU A 766 9.33 10.26 29.01
N GLY A 767 8.19 10.70 29.58
CA GLY A 767 7.20 11.47 28.83
C GLY A 767 7.77 12.77 28.24
N ALA A 768 8.58 13.50 29.02
CA ALA A 768 9.22 14.73 28.56
C ALA A 768 10.26 14.44 27.47
N GLN A 769 11.05 13.38 27.63
CA GLN A 769 12.10 13.02 26.68
C GLN A 769 11.55 12.52 25.34
N LEU A 770 10.51 11.67 25.37
CA LEU A 770 9.83 11.20 24.17
C LEU A 770 9.15 12.35 23.42
N MET A 771 8.43 13.22 24.12
CA MET A 771 7.81 14.41 23.50
C MET A 771 8.85 15.37 22.94
N GLY A 772 9.97 15.59 23.64
CA GLY A 772 11.09 16.38 23.11
C GLY A 772 11.64 15.80 21.81
N GLY A 773 11.76 14.47 21.72
CA GLY A 773 12.14 13.79 20.47
C GLY A 773 11.14 14.03 19.33
N LEU A 774 9.84 13.96 19.61
CA LEU A 774 8.79 14.25 18.63
C LEU A 774 8.79 15.72 18.17
N ILE A 775 8.96 16.67 19.10
CA ILE A 775 9.01 18.11 18.79
C ILE A 775 10.19 18.42 17.88
N ASN A 776 11.38 17.91 18.19
CA ASN A 776 12.57 18.11 17.36
C ASN A 776 12.37 17.54 15.96
N ALA A 777 11.82 16.32 15.86
CA ALA A 777 11.56 15.71 14.56
C ALA A 777 10.50 16.46 13.75
N ALA A 778 9.46 16.98 14.39
CA ALA A 778 8.44 17.80 13.74
C ALA A 778 8.99 19.13 13.22
N GLN A 779 9.88 19.78 13.97
CA GLN A 779 10.58 21.00 13.54
C GLN A 779 11.49 20.72 12.34
N GLU A 780 12.26 19.64 12.37
CA GLU A 780 13.10 19.22 11.24
C GLU A 780 12.28 18.91 9.98
N GLN A 781 11.06 18.38 10.18
CA GLN A 781 10.09 18.13 9.12
C GLN A 781 9.37 19.40 8.62
N GLY A 782 9.63 20.56 9.23
CA GLY A 782 9.04 21.84 8.84
C GLY A 782 7.58 22.03 9.27
N LEU A 783 7.09 21.24 10.23
CA LEU A 783 5.77 21.43 10.81
C LEU A 783 5.71 22.72 11.63
N THR A 784 4.58 23.42 11.52
CA THR A 784 4.34 24.72 12.14
C THR A 784 3.68 24.62 13.51
N TYR A 785 3.00 23.50 13.82
CA TYR A 785 2.43 23.27 15.15
C TYR A 785 2.28 21.77 15.45
N ILE A 786 2.17 21.42 16.74
CA ILE A 786 1.77 20.10 17.21
C ILE A 786 0.60 20.28 18.18
N ASP A 787 -0.47 19.50 18.05
CA ASP A 787 -1.61 19.54 18.96
C ASP A 787 -2.17 18.18 19.35
N GLY A 788 -3.03 18.13 20.37
CA GLY A 788 -3.62 16.89 20.85
C GLY A 788 -4.76 17.17 21.82
N VAL A 789 -5.71 16.24 21.89
CA VAL A 789 -6.86 16.33 22.80
C VAL A 789 -6.58 15.53 24.06
N VAL A 790 -6.70 16.18 25.21
CA VAL A 790 -6.44 15.59 26.53
C VAL A 790 -7.65 15.78 27.43
N LEU A 791 -8.06 14.74 28.17
CA LEU A 791 -9.12 14.86 29.17
C LEU A 791 -8.78 15.93 30.21
N SER A 792 -9.75 16.79 30.50
CA SER A 792 -9.64 17.83 31.54
C SER A 792 -9.28 17.28 32.92
N SER A 793 -9.60 16.01 33.19
CA SER A 793 -9.25 15.28 34.41
C SER A 793 -7.79 14.78 34.47
N ASN A 794 -7.08 14.68 33.33
CA ASN A 794 -5.71 14.16 33.26
C ASN A 794 -4.67 15.22 33.66
N ARG A 795 -4.71 15.63 34.94
CA ARG A 795 -3.80 16.64 35.51
C ARG A 795 -2.31 16.34 35.28
N PRO A 796 -1.82 15.08 35.40
CA PRO A 796 -0.41 14.77 35.13
C PRO A 796 0.02 15.09 33.70
N MET A 797 -0.81 14.75 32.70
CA MET A 797 -0.52 15.02 31.29
C MET A 797 -0.55 16.52 31.01
N LEU A 798 -1.56 17.24 31.51
CA LEU A 798 -1.66 18.70 31.33
C LEU A 798 -0.45 19.42 31.94
N ALA A 799 -0.02 19.02 33.14
CA ALA A 799 1.17 19.59 33.78
C ALA A 799 2.46 19.30 33.00
N LEU A 800 2.61 18.09 32.46
CA LEU A 800 3.75 17.73 31.59
C LEU A 800 3.79 18.61 30.33
N MET A 801 2.66 18.76 29.65
CA MET A 801 2.58 19.54 28.42
C MET A 801 2.84 21.03 28.67
N THR A 802 2.27 21.60 29.74
CA THR A 802 2.57 22.98 30.13
C THR A 802 4.05 23.19 30.46
N HIS A 803 4.71 22.21 31.11
CA HIS A 803 6.15 22.28 31.37
C HIS A 803 6.99 22.26 30.08
N LEU A 804 6.50 21.60 29.02
CA LEU A 804 7.12 21.59 27.69
C LEU A 804 6.76 22.83 26.85
N GLY A 805 6.00 23.78 27.39
CA GLY A 805 5.63 25.01 26.71
C GLY A 805 4.32 24.97 25.91
N PHE A 806 3.53 23.89 26.02
CA PHE A 806 2.25 23.80 25.34
C PHE A 806 1.20 24.73 25.96
N GLN A 807 0.40 25.34 25.10
CA GLN A 807 -0.83 26.04 25.44
C GLN A 807 -1.95 25.03 25.71
N ASN A 808 -2.91 25.41 26.56
CA ASN A 808 -3.93 24.50 27.08
C ASN A 808 -5.30 25.17 27.11
N ASP A 809 -6.04 25.02 26.02
CA ASP A 809 -7.35 25.64 25.83
C ASP A 809 -8.48 24.66 26.17
N GLN A 810 -9.65 25.19 26.51
CA GLN A 810 -10.86 24.35 26.56
C GLN A 810 -11.25 23.95 25.14
N ASP A 811 -11.63 22.69 24.96
CA ASP A 811 -12.16 22.25 23.67
C ASP A 811 -13.51 22.91 23.41
N ALA A 812 -13.72 23.40 22.18
CA ALA A 812 -14.90 24.17 21.82
C ALA A 812 -16.16 23.29 21.66
N GLU A 813 -15.99 22.01 21.37
CA GLU A 813 -17.09 21.06 21.15
C GLU A 813 -17.37 20.20 22.39
N ASP A 814 -16.36 19.90 23.21
CA ASP A 814 -16.50 19.07 24.42
C ASP A 814 -15.78 19.68 25.65
N PRO A 815 -16.52 20.29 26.61
CA PRO A 815 -15.93 20.87 27.82
C PRO A 815 -15.17 19.89 28.72
N THR A 816 -15.38 18.58 28.55
CA THR A 816 -14.63 17.54 29.30
C THR A 816 -13.23 17.32 28.73
N MET A 817 -12.95 17.86 27.56
CA MET A 817 -11.69 17.80 26.84
C MET A 817 -10.96 19.15 26.83
N ARG A 818 -9.65 19.09 26.64
CA ARG A 818 -8.78 20.24 26.48
C ARG A 818 -7.91 20.07 25.26
N ARG A 819 -7.85 21.10 24.43
CA ARG A 819 -6.92 21.17 23.29
C ARG A 819 -5.58 21.66 23.79
N VAL A 820 -4.56 20.82 23.64
CA VAL A 820 -3.20 21.11 24.10
C VAL A 820 -2.28 21.21 22.90
N TRP A 821 -1.67 22.37 22.66
CA TRP A 821 -0.95 22.63 21.41
C TRP A 821 0.32 23.47 21.62
N LEU A 822 1.28 23.31 20.71
CA LEU A 822 2.54 24.03 20.69
C LEU A 822 2.77 24.61 19.29
N ASP A 823 3.04 25.90 19.22
CA ASP A 823 3.54 26.57 18.01
C ASP A 823 5.03 26.26 17.83
N LEU A 824 5.40 25.74 16.67
CA LEU A 824 6.78 25.41 16.30
C LEU A 824 7.46 26.54 15.50
N GLY A 825 6.71 27.59 15.13
CA GLY A 825 7.17 28.73 14.35
C GLY A 825 6.94 28.59 12.83
N GLU A 826 7.17 29.67 12.09
CA GLU A 826 7.14 29.66 10.62
C GLU A 826 8.31 28.88 10.04
N THR A 827 8.01 28.02 9.07
CA THR A 827 8.97 27.21 8.32
C THR A 827 10.06 28.12 7.75
N ARG A 828 11.29 28.01 8.26
CA ARG A 828 12.47 28.59 7.58
C ARG A 828 12.71 27.78 6.30
N LEU A 829 11.96 28.09 5.25
CA LEU A 829 12.30 27.71 3.89
C LEU A 829 13.55 28.52 3.51
N SER A 830 14.73 27.96 3.73
CA SER A 830 16.00 28.44 3.18
C SER A 830 16.39 27.62 1.96
#